data_AF-A0A6G3UE16-F1
#
_entry.id   AF-A0A6G3UE16-F1
#
_cell.length_a   1.000
_cell.length_b   1.000
_cell.length_c   1.000
_cell.angle_alpha   90.00
_cell.angle_beta   90.00
_cell.angle_gamma   90.00
#
_symmetry.space_group_name_H-M   'P 1'
#
loop_
_entity.id
_entity.type
_entity.pdbx_description
1 polymer ?
#
loop_
_entity_poly.entity_id
_entity_poly.type
_entity_poly.pdbx_seq_one_letter_code
_entity_poly.pdbx_strand_id
1 'polypeptide(L)'
;MLALGLTQGTAVAGPASAQAATKAGKAAAADDPYTQAFLTQYGKIKDAANGYFSPDGLPYHSVETLMVEAPDHGHQTTSEAVSFWMWLEAAYGRVTGDWAPFNAAWAVAEKTIIPQHADQSTSDAYNPSAPATYAPEHPLPSGYPSALDGTVPVGTDPLSSELASSYGTKDVYGMHWLMDLDNVYGYGNKPGTGGESGPGAGASFINTYQRGAQESVWETVPQPTTDLFKYGGPNGYLDLFVKDSSYAKQWKYTNAPDADARAVQAAYWAYRWASEQGKESQVAASLAKAAKMGDYLRYAMFDKYFKRIGGCTDPNSCPAASGRDSQHYLLSWYYAWGGAAAGSGGGWAWRIGDGASHQGYQNPLAAWALSNVPSLTPKSATARSDWSKSLTRQLEFLTWLQSSEGALAGGCTNSWEGSYSAPPAGTPTFYGMAYDWQPVYHDPASNNWFGFQAWGMERVAAYYYVTGNAAAEAVLSKWVAWASSETTIGADGSFRFPSTLNWTGQPDTWNAASPGANAGLHVSVVDYANDVGVGAAYVKTLTYYAAKSGDEDAAALAKALLDAMATNTTDKGISVPETRRDYNRFDDEVYIPSGWSGTMPNGDPVRTGSTFLSIRSWYKDDPDWPKVQAYLDGGDAPVFTYHRFWAQAALALAFAIYAELLVEGGGGEPGGDTEPPTAPAGLTVSATTKDSVSLSWSASTDNVAVTGYDVYRNGVLAGNATGRTFTDTGLAAATEYTYAVAARDAGGNTSALSDAVLAKTKTGGSTGTGAVKVQYKNNDSSASDNQIRMGLQVVNTGSAPVDLSTVKVRYWFTADGGPSTFGTYCDYAARGSSTITHTVVAVSSPRTGADRYLEVGFTGGAGTLAAGASTGEIQLRLNKSDWSNFDESNDYSRATNTSYADSTKVGAYVAGALAWGVEP
;
A
#
# COMPACT_ATOMS: atom_id res chain seq x y z
N MET A 1 -47.16 16.43 58.33
CA MET A 1 -47.64 16.74 56.96
C MET A 1 -47.38 15.53 56.09
N LEU A 2 -48.47 15.00 55.51
CA LEU A 2 -48.65 13.97 54.45
C LEU A 2 -47.59 12.85 54.30
N ALA A 3 -47.83 11.54 54.54
CA ALA A 3 -48.89 10.59 54.14
C ALA A 3 -48.61 9.82 52.82
N LEU A 4 -48.72 8.48 52.92
CA LEU A 4 -49.14 7.44 51.92
C LEU A 4 -48.18 7.14 50.75
N GLY A 5 -47.94 5.92 50.25
CA GLY A 5 -48.44 4.56 50.51
C GLY A 5 -48.05 3.62 49.34
N LEU A 6 -47.77 2.33 49.65
CA LEU A 6 -48.03 1.03 48.94
C LEU A 6 -48.23 1.04 47.39
N THR A 7 -47.80 0.10 46.53
CA THR A 7 -47.55 -1.36 46.62
C THR A 7 -46.93 -1.92 45.31
N GLN A 8 -46.48 -3.17 45.40
CA GLN A 8 -45.88 -4.11 44.44
C GLN A 8 -46.37 -4.15 42.97
N GLY A 9 -45.46 -4.56 42.08
CA GLY A 9 -45.76 -5.25 40.82
C GLY A 9 -44.59 -6.17 40.42
N THR A 10 -44.82 -7.48 40.43
CA THR A 10 -43.92 -8.53 39.94
C THR A 10 -43.92 -8.58 38.41
N ALA A 11 -42.75 -8.62 37.76
CA ALA A 11 -42.66 -8.91 36.33
C ALA A 11 -41.47 -9.86 36.03
N VAL A 12 -41.88 -11.03 35.57
CA VAL A 12 -41.21 -12.18 34.94
C VAL A 12 -39.94 -11.82 34.13
N ALA A 13 -38.86 -12.57 34.38
CA ALA A 13 -37.65 -12.57 33.56
C ALA A 13 -37.92 -13.19 32.17
N GLY A 14 -37.82 -12.38 31.12
CA GLY A 14 -37.73 -12.83 29.73
C GLY A 14 -36.28 -13.16 29.34
N PRO A 15 -36.05 -13.99 28.32
CA PRO A 15 -34.73 -14.52 27.99
C PRO A 15 -33.78 -13.38 27.60
N ALA A 16 -32.62 -13.33 28.26
CA ALA A 16 -31.52 -12.46 27.87
C ALA A 16 -31.12 -12.80 26.43
N SER A 17 -31.35 -11.86 25.51
CA SER A 17 -30.65 -11.87 24.23
C SER A 17 -29.16 -11.82 24.55
N ALA A 18 -28.42 -12.82 24.07
CA ALA A 18 -26.97 -12.82 24.09
C ALA A 18 -26.50 -11.58 23.32
N GLN A 19 -26.12 -10.53 24.04
CA GLN A 19 -25.25 -9.50 23.52
C GLN A 19 -23.98 -10.21 23.03
N ALA A 20 -23.73 -10.13 21.73
CA ALA A 20 -22.42 -10.43 21.19
C ALA A 20 -21.43 -9.55 21.96
N ALA A 21 -20.63 -10.16 22.81
CA ALA A 21 -19.51 -9.50 23.45
C ALA A 21 -18.55 -9.12 22.32
N THR A 22 -18.58 -7.85 21.93
CA THR A 22 -17.45 -7.23 21.25
C THR A 22 -16.26 -7.36 22.20
N LYS A 23 -15.31 -8.25 21.87
CA LYS A 23 -13.95 -8.12 22.43
C LYS A 23 -13.43 -6.78 21.91
N ALA A 24 -13.59 -5.73 22.70
CA ALA A 24 -12.82 -4.50 22.50
C ALA A 24 -11.34 -4.90 22.67
N GLY A 25 -10.54 -4.79 21.61
CA GLY A 25 -9.09 -4.88 21.71
C GLY A 25 -8.62 -3.80 22.67
N LYS A 26 -7.95 -4.19 23.75
CA LYS A 26 -7.34 -3.24 24.70
C LYS A 26 -6.02 -2.74 24.10
N ALA A 27 -5.57 -1.57 24.55
CA ALA A 27 -4.17 -1.18 24.42
C ALA A 27 -3.25 -2.33 24.90
N ALA A 28 -2.04 -2.43 24.33
CA ALA A 28 -1.07 -3.48 24.67
C ALA A 28 -0.92 -3.64 26.19
N ALA A 29 -0.64 -4.85 26.65
CA ALA A 29 -0.40 -5.10 28.07
C ALA A 29 0.94 -4.44 28.44
N ALA A 30 0.88 -3.21 28.97
CA ALA A 30 2.05 -2.38 29.21
C ALA A 30 3.17 -3.07 30.02
N ASP A 31 2.91 -4.17 30.72
CA ASP A 31 3.88 -4.81 31.62
C ASP A 31 4.89 -5.77 30.94
N ASP A 32 4.76 -6.09 29.64
CA ASP A 32 5.75 -6.95 28.96
C ASP A 32 7.06 -6.19 28.63
N PRO A 33 8.23 -6.89 28.66
CA PRO A 33 9.52 -6.23 28.54
C PRO A 33 9.77 -5.56 27.18
N TYR A 34 9.17 -6.05 26.09
CA TYR A 34 9.36 -5.48 24.76
C TYR A 34 8.46 -4.27 24.53
N THR A 35 7.23 -4.28 25.04
CA THR A 35 6.39 -3.07 25.08
C THR A 35 7.04 -1.97 25.92
N GLN A 36 7.66 -2.31 27.05
CA GLN A 36 8.44 -1.36 27.86
C GLN A 36 9.70 -0.86 27.13
N ALA A 37 10.40 -1.74 26.40
CA ALA A 37 11.53 -1.34 25.56
C ALA A 37 11.11 -0.37 24.44
N PHE A 38 9.96 -0.62 23.79
CA PHE A 38 9.36 0.32 22.84
C PHE A 38 9.10 1.68 23.48
N LEU A 39 8.40 1.73 24.62
CA LEU A 39 8.07 2.98 25.30
C LEU A 39 9.31 3.74 25.77
N THR A 40 10.34 3.02 26.24
CA THR A 40 11.63 3.59 26.63
C THR A 40 12.33 4.22 25.43
N GLN A 41 12.43 3.48 24.32
CA GLN A 41 13.07 3.96 23.10
C GLN A 41 12.29 5.12 22.47
N TYR A 42 10.97 5.03 22.42
CA TYR A 42 10.09 6.13 22.02
C TYR A 42 10.32 7.37 22.90
N GLY A 43 10.38 7.19 24.22
CA GLY A 43 10.68 8.26 25.17
C GLY A 43 12.00 8.97 24.87
N LYS A 44 13.08 8.21 24.58
CA LYS A 44 14.38 8.78 24.17
C LYS A 44 14.28 9.56 22.84
N ILE A 45 13.56 9.03 21.85
CA ILE A 45 13.38 9.71 20.56
C ILE A 45 12.60 11.02 20.72
N LYS A 46 11.56 11.03 21.56
CA LYS A 46 10.69 12.21 21.78
C LYS A 46 11.24 13.21 22.79
N ASP A 47 12.28 12.87 23.55
CA ASP A 47 12.92 13.79 24.47
C ASP A 47 13.65 14.90 23.69
N ALA A 48 13.22 16.14 23.88
CA ALA A 48 13.82 17.30 23.23
C ALA A 48 15.31 17.46 23.59
N ALA A 49 15.77 16.95 24.75
CA ALA A 49 17.17 16.96 25.13
C ALA A 49 18.06 16.07 24.25
N ASN A 50 17.47 15.08 23.57
CA ASN A 50 18.18 14.17 22.67
C ASN A 50 18.26 14.68 21.23
N GLY A 51 17.55 15.76 20.87
CA GLY A 51 17.81 16.50 19.63
C GLY A 51 17.35 15.84 18.32
N TYR A 52 16.42 14.89 18.35
CA TYR A 52 15.95 14.21 17.13
C TYR A 52 15.10 15.08 16.19
N PHE A 53 14.48 16.14 16.70
CA PHE A 53 13.52 16.95 15.95
C PHE A 53 13.99 18.40 15.86
N SER A 54 13.78 19.00 14.69
CA SER A 54 13.98 20.42 14.46
C SER A 54 12.92 21.27 15.17
N PRO A 55 13.14 22.59 15.31
CA PRO A 55 12.14 23.51 15.86
C PRO A 55 10.80 23.52 15.10
N ASP A 56 10.81 23.16 13.81
CA ASP A 56 9.60 23.05 12.98
C ASP A 56 8.89 21.69 13.14
N GLY A 57 9.42 20.81 14.00
CA GLY A 57 8.82 19.52 14.38
C GLY A 57 9.06 18.39 13.39
N LEU A 58 9.96 18.56 12.42
CA LEU A 58 10.41 17.48 11.54
C LEU A 58 11.58 16.73 12.19
N PRO A 59 11.67 15.40 12.05
CA PRO A 59 12.84 14.67 12.49
C PRO A 59 14.05 15.06 11.64
N TYR A 60 15.22 15.24 12.22
CA TYR A 60 16.48 15.25 11.47
C TYR A 60 16.77 13.85 10.92
N HIS A 61 17.71 13.74 9.97
CA HIS A 61 18.23 12.44 9.54
C HIS A 61 18.97 11.75 10.68
N SER A 62 19.72 12.52 11.48
CA SER A 62 20.38 12.09 12.72
C SER A 62 20.49 13.21 13.73
N VAL A 63 20.77 12.82 14.98
CA VAL A 63 21.15 13.76 16.04
C VAL A 63 22.52 14.39 15.79
N GLU A 64 23.48 13.61 15.31
CA GLU A 64 24.81 14.12 14.98
C GLU A 64 24.76 14.88 13.64
N THR A 65 25.44 16.01 13.55
CA THR A 65 25.46 16.88 12.35
C THR A 65 26.43 16.39 11.27
N LEU A 66 27.61 15.91 11.66
CA LEU A 66 28.61 15.38 10.72
C LEU A 66 28.23 13.98 10.25
N MET A 67 27.45 13.91 9.18
CA MET A 67 27.11 12.67 8.48
C MET A 67 26.95 12.89 6.97
N VAL A 68 27.51 11.97 6.19
CA VAL A 68 27.39 11.90 4.73
C VAL A 68 27.14 10.44 4.31
N GLU A 69 26.01 10.13 3.64
CA GLU A 69 25.71 8.76 3.18
C GLU A 69 24.63 8.68 2.08
N ALA A 70 23.64 9.57 2.15
CA ALA A 70 22.64 9.81 1.11
C ALA A 70 22.21 11.29 1.17
N PRO A 71 21.70 11.80 2.32
CA PRO A 71 21.93 13.18 2.68
C PRO A 71 23.42 13.41 2.96
N ASP A 72 23.85 14.66 2.84
CA ASP A 72 25.24 15.08 3.03
C ASP A 72 25.45 15.96 4.27
N HIS A 73 24.44 16.02 5.15
CA HIS A 73 24.49 16.58 6.49
C HIS A 73 23.44 15.93 7.40
N GLY A 74 23.76 15.66 8.66
CA GLY A 74 22.87 14.95 9.58
C GLY A 74 21.60 15.71 9.97
N HIS A 75 21.64 17.06 9.97
CA HIS A 75 20.46 17.91 10.19
C HIS A 75 19.73 18.31 8.90
N GLN A 76 20.05 17.67 7.78
CA GLN A 76 19.03 17.51 6.74
C GLN A 76 17.96 16.53 7.24
N THR A 77 16.85 16.45 6.53
CA THR A 77 15.89 15.37 6.70
C THR A 77 15.45 14.84 5.35
N THR A 78 14.84 13.67 5.38
CA THR A 78 14.35 12.98 4.21
C THR A 78 12.88 12.64 4.35
N SER A 79 12.19 12.46 3.22
CA SER A 79 10.86 11.82 3.22
C SER A 79 10.90 10.44 3.88
N GLU A 80 12.04 9.73 3.82
CA GLU A 80 12.29 8.50 4.56
C GLU A 80 12.15 8.72 6.08
N ALA A 81 12.90 9.65 6.67
CA ALA A 81 12.82 9.93 8.11
C ALA A 81 11.39 10.28 8.54
N VAL A 82 10.67 11.08 7.73
CA VAL A 82 9.26 11.42 7.97
C VAL A 82 8.35 10.19 7.89
N SER A 83 8.56 9.29 6.94
CA SER A 83 7.77 8.06 6.81
C SER A 83 7.99 7.09 7.98
N PHE A 84 9.21 7.00 8.51
CA PHE A 84 9.51 6.27 9.75
C PHE A 84 8.88 6.93 10.98
N TRP A 85 8.84 8.26 11.02
CA TRP A 85 8.18 8.99 12.09
C TRP A 85 6.68 8.66 12.13
N MET A 86 6.00 8.71 10.97
CA MET A 86 4.59 8.32 10.89
C MET A 86 4.35 6.89 11.38
N TRP A 87 5.26 5.96 11.07
CA TRP A 87 5.15 4.59 11.53
C TRP A 87 5.38 4.45 13.04
N LEU A 88 6.38 5.15 13.58
CA LEU A 88 6.64 5.20 15.02
C LEU A 88 5.40 5.67 15.79
N GLU A 89 4.75 6.73 15.31
CA GLU A 89 3.55 7.27 15.96
C GLU A 89 2.33 6.35 15.79
N ALA A 90 2.24 5.58 14.70
CA ALA A 90 1.21 4.55 14.56
C ALA A 90 1.39 3.43 15.59
N ALA A 91 2.63 2.98 15.82
CA ALA A 91 2.94 1.98 16.85
C ALA A 91 2.70 2.54 18.26
N TYR A 92 2.97 3.82 18.49
CA TYR A 92 2.60 4.48 19.75
C TYR A 92 1.08 4.47 19.97
N GLY A 93 0.29 4.76 18.94
CA GLY A 93 -1.17 4.66 18.97
C GLY A 93 -1.67 3.24 19.25
N ARG A 94 -1.01 2.21 18.70
CA ARG A 94 -1.28 0.80 19.06
C ARG A 94 -1.04 0.54 20.54
N VAL A 95 0.14 0.90 21.05
CA VAL A 95 0.57 0.56 22.41
C VAL A 95 -0.22 1.34 23.47
N THR A 96 -0.52 2.61 23.23
CA THR A 96 -1.12 3.51 24.24
C THR A 96 -2.61 3.78 24.02
N GLY A 97 -3.10 3.56 22.80
CA GLY A 97 -4.42 4.01 22.37
C GLY A 97 -4.52 5.52 22.08
N ASP A 98 -3.40 6.27 22.15
CA ASP A 98 -3.35 7.69 21.80
C ASP A 98 -2.92 7.89 20.35
N TRP A 99 -3.88 8.31 19.51
CA TRP A 99 -3.68 8.55 18.08
C TRP A 99 -3.38 10.01 17.73
N ALA A 100 -3.30 10.91 18.72
CA ALA A 100 -3.01 12.32 18.46
C ALA A 100 -1.61 12.52 17.84
N PRO A 101 -0.53 11.85 18.30
CA PRO A 101 0.80 11.97 17.69
C PRO A 101 0.84 11.55 16.22
N PHE A 102 0.15 10.48 15.84
CA PHE A 102 0.07 10.02 14.45
C PHE A 102 -0.56 11.07 13.53
N ASN A 103 -1.66 11.68 13.97
CA ASN A 103 -2.31 12.75 13.22
C ASN A 103 -1.47 14.03 13.16
N ALA A 104 -0.73 14.34 14.24
CA ALA A 104 0.18 15.48 14.28
C ALA A 104 1.35 15.31 13.29
N ALA A 105 1.93 14.12 13.19
CA ALA A 105 2.98 13.81 12.22
C ALA A 105 2.52 14.05 10.77
N TRP A 106 1.31 13.59 10.43
CA TRP A 106 0.71 13.88 9.12
C TRP A 106 0.46 15.37 8.87
N ALA A 107 0.00 16.10 9.88
CA ALA A 107 -0.24 17.54 9.76
C ALA A 107 1.07 18.34 9.56
N VAL A 108 2.14 17.97 10.26
CA VAL A 108 3.46 18.58 10.09
C VAL A 108 4.01 18.26 8.71
N ALA A 109 4.03 16.99 8.30
CA ALA A 109 4.54 16.57 7.00
C ALA A 109 3.81 17.27 5.85
N GLU A 110 2.48 17.33 5.90
CA GLU A 110 1.67 17.99 4.87
C GLU A 110 1.97 19.48 4.74
N LYS A 111 2.36 20.17 5.83
CA LYS A 111 2.69 21.60 5.81
C LYS A 111 4.13 21.88 5.37
N THR A 112 5.04 20.92 5.55
CA THR A 112 6.48 21.16 5.52
C THR A 112 7.20 20.44 4.40
N ILE A 113 7.07 19.11 4.28
CA ILE A 113 7.81 18.32 3.30
C ILE A 113 7.03 18.04 2.01
N ILE A 114 5.70 18.20 2.03
CA ILE A 114 4.87 18.21 0.82
C ILE A 114 4.80 19.66 0.30
N PRO A 115 5.30 19.96 -0.92
CA PRO A 115 5.28 21.32 -1.45
C PRO A 115 3.86 21.89 -1.51
N GLN A 116 3.64 23.08 -0.94
CA GLN A 116 2.35 23.77 -1.00
C GLN A 116 2.14 24.40 -2.37
N HIS A 117 0.92 24.84 -2.69
CA HIS A 117 0.67 25.52 -3.97
C HIS A 117 1.63 26.70 -4.21
N ALA A 118 1.99 27.49 -3.19
CA ALA A 118 2.96 28.57 -3.33
C ALA A 118 4.35 28.07 -3.82
N ASP A 119 4.74 26.86 -3.43
CA ASP A 119 6.02 26.24 -3.76
C ASP A 119 5.99 25.62 -5.18
N GLN A 120 4.82 25.16 -5.64
CA GLN A 120 4.56 24.60 -6.97
C GLN A 120 3.55 25.43 -7.79
N SER A 121 3.72 26.74 -7.72
CA SER A 121 2.77 27.80 -8.11
C SER A 121 2.26 27.81 -9.55
N THR A 122 2.96 27.13 -10.46
CA THR A 122 2.62 27.10 -11.89
C THR A 122 2.26 25.70 -12.38
N SER A 123 1.90 24.79 -11.47
CA SER A 123 1.42 23.44 -11.80
C SER A 123 0.26 23.45 -12.81
N ASP A 124 -0.53 24.52 -12.84
CA ASP A 124 -1.63 24.71 -13.81
C ASP A 124 -1.16 24.77 -15.28
N ALA A 125 0.08 25.18 -15.53
CA ALA A 125 0.68 25.24 -16.85
C ALA A 125 1.06 23.87 -17.42
N TYR A 126 0.96 22.79 -16.63
CA TYR A 126 1.33 21.45 -17.05
C TYR A 126 0.45 20.94 -18.19
N ASN A 127 1.10 20.39 -19.22
CA ASN A 127 0.47 19.80 -20.41
C ASN A 127 0.71 18.28 -20.45
N PRO A 128 -0.30 17.43 -20.16
CA PRO A 128 -0.13 15.98 -20.14
C PRO A 128 0.16 15.36 -21.52
N SER A 129 -0.10 16.07 -22.63
CA SER A 129 0.26 15.60 -23.97
C SER A 129 1.73 15.87 -24.34
N ALA A 130 2.43 16.67 -23.53
CA ALA A 130 3.85 16.98 -23.68
C ALA A 130 4.47 17.13 -22.27
N PRO A 131 4.58 16.02 -21.53
CA PRO A 131 4.81 16.04 -20.08
C PRO A 131 6.22 16.52 -19.70
N ALA A 132 7.22 16.38 -20.57
CA ALA A 132 8.58 16.88 -20.40
C ALA A 132 9.30 16.96 -21.75
N THR A 133 10.49 17.56 -21.77
CA THR A 133 11.45 17.46 -22.88
C THR A 133 12.59 16.52 -22.47
N TYR A 134 13.00 15.64 -23.38
CA TYR A 134 14.04 14.65 -23.11
C TYR A 134 15.42 15.29 -22.92
N ALA A 135 16.18 14.78 -21.96
CA ALA A 135 17.62 14.92 -21.87
C ALA A 135 18.22 13.54 -21.50
N PRO A 136 19.30 13.09 -22.17
CA PRO A 136 19.95 11.84 -21.82
C PRO A 136 20.61 11.93 -20.44
N GLU A 137 20.61 10.85 -19.68
CA GLU A 137 21.57 10.72 -18.58
C GLU A 137 22.97 10.41 -19.14
N HIS A 138 23.99 10.74 -18.35
CA HIS A 138 25.37 10.37 -18.65
C HIS A 138 25.96 9.59 -17.47
N PRO A 139 26.80 8.58 -17.72
CA PRO A 139 27.34 7.77 -16.62
C PRO A 139 28.17 8.57 -15.61
N LEU A 140 28.89 9.60 -16.06
CA LEU A 140 29.81 10.40 -15.24
C LEU A 140 29.30 11.84 -15.05
N PRO A 141 29.58 12.49 -13.89
CA PRO A 141 29.27 13.90 -13.67
C PRO A 141 29.85 14.84 -14.74
N SER A 142 30.98 14.46 -15.34
CA SER A 142 31.63 15.22 -16.41
C SER A 142 30.84 15.29 -17.72
N GLY A 143 29.82 14.44 -17.89
CA GLY A 143 28.89 14.51 -19.01
C GLY A 143 27.86 15.65 -18.90
N TYR A 144 27.76 16.31 -17.75
CA TYR A 144 26.78 17.35 -17.48
C TYR A 144 27.37 18.76 -17.65
N PRO A 145 26.56 19.77 -18.03
CA PRO A 145 25.09 19.74 -18.19
C PRO A 145 24.61 18.95 -19.42
N SER A 146 23.57 18.14 -19.23
CA SER A 146 22.96 17.33 -20.30
C SER A 146 22.04 18.17 -21.18
N ALA A 147 22.17 18.05 -22.50
CA ALA A 147 21.41 18.88 -23.44
C ALA A 147 19.96 18.41 -23.62
N LEU A 148 19.02 19.35 -23.53
CA LEU A 148 17.63 19.09 -23.95
C LEU A 148 17.57 18.80 -25.44
N ASP A 149 16.86 17.76 -25.81
CA ASP A 149 16.60 17.37 -27.19
C ASP A 149 15.09 17.24 -27.44
N GLY A 150 14.51 18.29 -28.02
CA GLY A 150 13.10 18.34 -28.39
C GLY A 150 12.74 17.50 -29.62
N THR A 151 13.71 16.84 -30.27
CA THR A 151 13.45 15.95 -31.41
C THR A 151 13.11 14.52 -30.96
N VAL A 152 13.50 14.15 -29.73
CA VAL A 152 13.19 12.85 -29.14
C VAL A 152 11.72 12.80 -28.69
N PRO A 153 10.91 11.84 -29.18
CA PRO A 153 9.50 11.76 -28.82
C PRO A 153 9.30 11.45 -27.33
N VAL A 154 8.36 12.12 -26.67
CA VAL A 154 7.93 11.85 -25.29
C VAL A 154 6.48 11.39 -25.32
N GLY A 155 6.11 10.43 -24.46
CA GLY A 155 4.73 9.93 -24.40
C GLY A 155 3.75 10.87 -23.72
N THR A 156 2.50 10.43 -23.60
CA THR A 156 1.46 11.17 -22.88
C THR A 156 1.35 10.72 -21.43
N ASP A 157 1.10 11.65 -20.51
CA ASP A 157 0.76 11.36 -19.11
C ASP A 157 -0.75 11.07 -18.97
N PRO A 158 -1.14 9.83 -18.64
CA PRO A 158 -2.55 9.45 -18.48
C PRO A 158 -3.12 9.75 -17.07
N LEU A 159 -2.30 10.18 -16.10
CA LEU A 159 -2.69 10.36 -14.71
C LEU A 159 -3.16 11.78 -14.40
N SER A 160 -2.49 12.80 -14.92
CA SER A 160 -2.69 14.18 -14.45
C SER A 160 -4.13 14.66 -14.53
N SER A 161 -4.84 14.37 -15.62
CA SER A 161 -6.24 14.81 -15.79
C SER A 161 -7.17 14.10 -14.81
N GLU A 162 -6.91 12.82 -14.53
CA GLU A 162 -7.67 12.01 -13.58
C GLU A 162 -7.45 12.51 -12.14
N LEU A 163 -6.19 12.75 -11.76
CA LEU A 163 -5.81 13.29 -10.47
C LEU A 163 -6.42 14.68 -10.24
N ALA A 164 -6.31 15.57 -11.22
CA ALA A 164 -6.90 16.91 -11.15
C ALA A 164 -8.43 16.86 -11.02
N SER A 165 -9.11 15.96 -11.73
CA SER A 165 -10.56 15.76 -11.58
C SER A 165 -10.93 15.23 -10.20
N SER A 166 -10.08 14.39 -9.61
CA SER A 166 -10.32 13.76 -8.31
C SER A 166 -10.11 14.74 -7.16
N TYR A 167 -9.10 15.61 -7.25
CA TYR A 167 -8.65 16.43 -6.13
C TYR A 167 -8.82 17.94 -6.32
N GLY A 168 -9.26 18.38 -7.51
CA GLY A 168 -9.55 19.79 -7.79
C GLY A 168 -8.32 20.69 -7.94
N THR A 169 -7.13 20.11 -8.09
CA THR A 169 -5.86 20.84 -8.27
C THR A 169 -4.92 20.05 -9.17
N LYS A 170 -4.05 20.74 -9.92
CA LYS A 170 -2.91 20.11 -10.60
C LYS A 170 -1.69 19.94 -9.68
N ASP A 171 -1.69 20.48 -8.47
CA ASP A 171 -0.58 20.29 -7.53
C ASP A 171 -0.36 18.79 -7.25
N VAL A 172 0.89 18.40 -7.06
CA VAL A 172 1.29 17.04 -6.71
C VAL A 172 1.27 16.88 -5.19
N TYR A 173 0.61 15.82 -4.71
CA TYR A 173 0.57 15.48 -3.29
C TYR A 173 1.49 14.28 -3.01
N GLY A 174 2.78 14.56 -2.94
CA GLY A 174 3.81 13.60 -2.53
C GLY A 174 4.96 14.35 -1.86
N MET A 175 5.71 13.67 -0.99
CA MET A 175 6.81 14.32 -0.27
C MET A 175 7.95 14.65 -1.22
N HIS A 176 8.56 15.83 -1.08
CA HIS A 176 9.89 16.03 -1.62
C HIS A 176 10.90 15.22 -0.77
N TRP A 177 11.94 14.68 -1.40
CA TRP A 177 12.81 13.72 -0.73
C TRP A 177 13.81 14.34 0.25
N LEU A 178 14.23 15.60 0.09
CA LEU A 178 15.32 16.19 0.90
C LEU A 178 15.00 17.62 1.37
N MET A 179 15.32 17.91 2.63
CA MET A 179 15.26 19.26 3.18
C MET A 179 16.46 19.55 4.08
N ASP A 180 16.91 20.79 4.08
CA ASP A 180 17.87 21.34 5.03
C ASP A 180 17.09 22.03 6.16
N LEU A 181 17.00 21.39 7.34
CA LEU A 181 16.10 21.84 8.40
C LEU A 181 16.65 23.05 9.18
N ASP A 182 17.96 23.17 9.30
CA ASP A 182 18.63 24.28 10.00
C ASP A 182 19.04 25.42 9.05
N ASN A 183 18.77 25.26 7.76
CA ASN A 183 19.20 26.18 6.71
C ASN A 183 20.72 26.38 6.71
N VAL A 184 21.48 25.30 6.96
CA VAL A 184 22.95 25.32 7.01
C VAL A 184 23.52 25.71 5.65
N TYR A 185 22.89 25.29 4.55
CA TYR A 185 23.24 25.72 3.20
C TYR A 185 22.82 27.16 2.91
N GLY A 186 21.77 27.65 3.57
CA GLY A 186 21.39 29.06 3.53
C GLY A 186 20.54 29.47 2.31
N TYR A 187 19.91 28.55 1.60
CA TYR A 187 19.01 28.91 0.48
C TYR A 187 17.72 29.58 0.95
N GLY A 188 17.20 29.18 2.12
CA GLY A 188 15.97 29.70 2.70
C GLY A 188 14.74 29.44 1.84
N ASN A 189 14.70 28.27 1.19
CA ASN A 189 13.59 27.85 0.34
C ASN A 189 12.45 27.27 1.19
N LYS A 190 11.88 28.16 2.01
CA LYS A 190 10.97 27.81 3.09
C LYS A 190 9.65 27.26 2.56
N PRO A 191 9.14 26.14 3.11
CA PRO A 191 7.84 25.62 2.73
C PRO A 191 6.72 26.66 2.82
N GLY A 192 5.86 26.70 1.81
CA GLY A 192 4.75 27.63 1.67
C GLY A 192 5.12 29.03 1.19
N THR A 193 6.36 29.27 0.76
CA THR A 193 6.82 30.60 0.33
C THR A 193 7.15 30.71 -1.15
N GLY A 194 7.48 29.59 -1.82
CA GLY A 194 7.93 29.60 -3.22
C GLY A 194 9.12 30.53 -3.51
N GLY A 195 9.95 30.82 -2.51
CA GLY A 195 11.01 31.84 -2.62
C GLY A 195 12.35 31.40 -2.05
N GLU A 196 13.44 32.07 -2.47
CA GLU A 196 14.80 31.92 -1.93
C GLU A 196 15.09 32.99 -0.86
N SER A 197 14.64 32.73 0.37
CA SER A 197 14.72 33.73 1.45
C SER A 197 16.14 33.96 1.98
N GLY A 198 17.08 33.07 1.67
CA GLY A 198 18.49 33.17 2.07
C GLY A 198 18.78 32.66 3.49
N PRO A 199 19.99 32.93 4.02
CA PRO A 199 20.43 32.44 5.33
C PRO A 199 19.52 32.90 6.47
N GLY A 200 19.33 32.03 7.48
CA GLY A 200 18.51 32.31 8.66
C GLY A 200 16.99 32.20 8.50
N ALA A 201 16.47 31.80 7.32
CA ALA A 201 15.04 31.71 7.05
C ALA A 201 14.31 30.45 7.59
N GLY A 202 15.02 29.53 8.26
CA GLY A 202 14.50 28.23 8.71
C GLY A 202 14.51 27.16 7.61
N ALA A 203 13.84 26.03 7.85
CA ALA A 203 13.90 24.84 6.99
C ALA A 203 13.72 25.16 5.49
N SER A 204 14.54 24.53 4.64
CA SER A 204 14.66 24.82 3.21
C SER A 204 14.52 23.55 2.38
N PHE A 205 13.69 23.58 1.34
CA PHE A 205 13.73 22.55 0.30
C PHE A 205 15.03 22.65 -0.50
N ILE A 206 15.74 21.54 -0.64
CA ILE A 206 17.00 21.44 -1.39
C ILE A 206 17.06 20.11 -2.14
N ASN A 207 17.95 20.00 -3.11
CA ASN A 207 18.25 18.73 -3.75
C ASN A 207 19.75 18.63 -4.05
N THR A 208 20.23 17.44 -4.39
CA THR A 208 21.65 17.15 -4.61
C THR A 208 21.83 16.39 -5.93
N TYR A 209 21.51 15.09 -5.96
CA TYR A 209 21.72 14.20 -7.10
C TYR A 209 21.01 14.69 -8.38
N GLN A 210 21.78 14.88 -9.45
CA GLN A 210 21.32 15.32 -10.77
C GLN A 210 22.18 14.79 -11.93
N ARG A 211 23.35 14.19 -11.66
CA ARG A 211 24.41 13.97 -12.67
C ARG A 211 24.83 12.51 -12.86
N GLY A 212 23.83 11.64 -12.87
CA GLY A 212 23.95 10.27 -13.37
C GLY A 212 24.56 9.28 -12.39
N ALA A 213 24.81 8.07 -12.88
CA ALA A 213 25.02 6.90 -12.02
C ALA A 213 26.32 6.92 -11.18
N GLN A 214 27.35 7.65 -11.62
CA GLN A 214 28.60 7.82 -10.87
C GLN A 214 28.64 9.10 -10.04
N GLU A 215 27.56 9.89 -9.96
CA GLU A 215 27.52 10.99 -8.98
C GLU A 215 27.22 10.41 -7.59
N SER A 216 28.27 10.12 -6.82
CA SER A 216 28.11 9.77 -5.41
C SER A 216 27.67 10.97 -4.57
N VAL A 217 27.30 10.73 -3.31
CA VAL A 217 26.97 11.79 -2.34
C VAL A 217 28.08 12.85 -2.22
N TRP A 218 29.34 12.44 -2.38
CA TRP A 218 30.54 13.27 -2.29
C TRP A 218 30.73 14.20 -3.48
N GLU A 219 30.08 13.90 -4.60
CA GLU A 219 30.33 14.60 -5.86
C GLU A 219 29.25 15.61 -6.18
N THR A 220 28.21 15.73 -5.36
CA THR A 220 27.06 16.61 -5.62
C THR A 220 27.37 18.09 -5.38
N VAL A 221 26.66 18.95 -6.13
CA VAL A 221 26.51 20.39 -5.83
C VAL A 221 25.10 20.61 -5.29
N PRO A 222 24.93 20.83 -3.96
CA PRO A 222 23.61 21.09 -3.37
C PRO A 222 22.99 22.33 -4.00
N GLN A 223 21.68 22.30 -4.20
CA GLN A 223 20.96 23.33 -4.94
C GLN A 223 19.51 23.50 -4.44
N PRO A 224 18.93 24.72 -4.55
CA PRO A 224 17.59 24.98 -4.05
C PRO A 224 16.51 24.44 -5.00
N THR A 225 15.43 23.88 -4.44
CA THR A 225 14.33 23.38 -5.29
C THR A 225 13.68 24.49 -6.11
N THR A 226 13.45 25.66 -5.51
CA THR A 226 13.14 26.91 -6.22
C THR A 226 14.44 27.66 -6.49
N ASP A 227 14.86 27.68 -7.74
CA ASP A 227 16.03 28.42 -8.20
C ASP A 227 15.59 29.76 -8.82
N LEU A 228 15.83 30.87 -8.11
CA LEU A 228 15.50 32.23 -8.55
C LEU A 228 16.74 33.02 -8.97
N PHE A 229 17.86 32.32 -9.20
CA PHE A 229 19.17 32.85 -9.60
C PHE A 229 19.81 33.76 -8.55
N LYS A 230 19.46 33.58 -7.26
CA LYS A 230 20.05 34.38 -6.17
C LYS A 230 21.46 33.91 -5.80
N TYR A 231 21.71 32.61 -5.94
CA TYR A 231 22.97 31.94 -5.64
C TYR A 231 23.41 31.09 -6.83
N GLY A 232 24.59 30.49 -6.79
CA GLY A 232 25.14 29.79 -7.95
C GLY A 232 25.75 30.76 -8.97
N GLY A 233 25.65 30.42 -10.26
CA GLY A 233 26.11 31.24 -11.37
C GLY A 233 25.03 32.20 -11.90
N PRO A 234 25.22 32.80 -13.09
CA PRO A 234 24.26 33.73 -13.69
C PRO A 234 22.85 33.15 -13.92
N ASN A 235 22.75 31.83 -14.06
CA ASN A 235 21.51 31.08 -14.27
C ASN A 235 21.15 30.20 -13.05
N GLY A 236 21.59 30.61 -11.85
CA GLY A 236 21.48 29.77 -10.68
C GLY A 236 22.41 28.56 -10.76
N TYR A 237 21.86 27.38 -10.49
CA TYR A 237 22.54 26.10 -10.61
C TYR A 237 22.12 25.31 -11.85
N LEU A 238 21.12 25.81 -12.60
CA LEU A 238 20.46 25.05 -13.66
C LEU A 238 21.41 24.56 -14.75
N ASP A 239 22.37 25.40 -15.14
CA ASP A 239 23.36 25.14 -16.20
C ASP A 239 24.55 24.27 -15.75
N LEU A 240 24.54 23.77 -14.51
CA LEU A 240 25.35 22.62 -14.10
C LEU A 240 24.73 21.28 -14.49
N PHE A 241 23.40 21.24 -14.63
CA PHE A 241 22.64 20.00 -14.76
C PHE A 241 22.02 19.84 -16.16
N VAL A 242 21.36 20.88 -16.66
CA VAL A 242 20.64 20.84 -17.94
C VAL A 242 21.12 21.97 -18.84
N LYS A 243 21.46 21.63 -20.07
CA LYS A 243 21.87 22.58 -21.09
C LYS A 243 20.69 22.97 -21.95
N ASP A 244 20.39 24.27 -21.96
CA ASP A 244 19.33 24.88 -22.75
C ASP A 244 19.85 26.15 -23.43
N SER A 245 19.14 26.61 -24.44
CA SER A 245 19.33 27.88 -25.14
C SER A 245 19.09 29.11 -24.25
N SER A 246 18.27 28.98 -23.21
CA SER A 246 17.99 30.01 -22.23
C SER A 246 17.52 29.40 -20.91
N TYR A 247 17.68 30.14 -19.81
CA TYR A 247 17.32 29.66 -18.47
C TYR A 247 16.25 30.54 -17.84
N ALA A 248 15.23 29.91 -17.27
CA ALA A 248 14.18 30.59 -16.52
C ALA A 248 14.22 30.18 -15.05
N LYS A 249 13.94 31.16 -14.17
CA LYS A 249 13.72 30.91 -12.74
C LYS A 249 12.63 29.86 -12.60
N GLN A 250 12.84 28.86 -11.77
CA GLN A 250 11.96 27.68 -11.76
C GLN A 250 11.95 27.00 -10.41
N TRP A 251 10.97 26.12 -10.21
CA TRP A 251 10.89 25.21 -9.07
C TRP A 251 10.87 23.76 -9.56
N LYS A 252 11.42 22.83 -8.77
CA LYS A 252 11.48 21.40 -9.08
C LYS A 252 11.56 20.55 -7.82
N TYR A 253 10.78 19.48 -7.77
CA TYR A 253 10.74 18.54 -6.66
C TYR A 253 10.90 17.11 -7.18
N THR A 254 11.56 16.29 -6.38
CA THR A 254 11.76 14.86 -6.61
C THR A 254 11.17 14.09 -5.43
N ASN A 255 10.35 13.09 -5.71
CA ASN A 255 9.83 12.16 -4.71
C ASN A 255 10.76 10.96 -4.56
N ALA A 256 10.80 10.38 -3.36
CA ALA A 256 11.35 9.05 -3.10
C ALA A 256 10.18 8.06 -2.88
N PRO A 257 9.84 7.22 -3.88
CA PRO A 257 8.65 6.38 -3.87
C PRO A 257 8.61 5.34 -2.75
N ASP A 258 9.76 4.88 -2.28
CA ASP A 258 9.85 3.97 -1.14
C ASP A 258 9.34 4.62 0.15
N ALA A 259 9.60 5.92 0.35
CA ALA A 259 9.19 6.68 1.52
C ALA A 259 7.68 6.97 1.53
N ASP A 260 7.12 7.43 0.41
CA ASP A 260 5.67 7.62 0.29
C ASP A 260 4.93 6.28 0.43
N ALA A 261 5.47 5.18 -0.12
CA ALA A 261 4.93 3.85 0.09
C ALA A 261 5.01 3.40 1.57
N ARG A 262 6.11 3.71 2.27
CA ARG A 262 6.28 3.44 3.71
C ARG A 262 5.28 4.25 4.56
N ALA A 263 4.98 5.50 4.18
CA ALA A 263 3.96 6.30 4.84
C ALA A 263 2.54 5.70 4.66
N VAL A 264 2.23 5.15 3.48
CA VAL A 264 0.99 4.40 3.25
C VAL A 264 0.95 3.11 4.07
N GLN A 265 2.08 2.38 4.15
CA GLN A 265 2.20 1.19 5.00
C GLN A 265 1.97 1.53 6.49
N ALA A 266 2.53 2.63 6.99
CA ALA A 266 2.28 3.12 8.33
C ALA A 266 0.80 3.43 8.57
N ALA A 267 0.14 4.05 7.58
CA ALA A 267 -1.31 4.32 7.64
C ALA A 267 -2.16 3.05 7.64
N TYR A 268 -1.74 1.99 6.93
CA TYR A 268 -2.39 0.67 7.02
C TYR A 268 -2.31 0.09 8.43
N TRP A 269 -1.14 0.15 9.07
CA TRP A 269 -0.99 -0.34 10.44
C TRP A 269 -1.80 0.51 11.43
N ALA A 270 -1.79 1.84 11.28
CA ALA A 270 -2.65 2.73 12.07
C ALA A 270 -4.13 2.40 11.89
N TYR A 271 -4.58 2.14 10.66
CA TYR A 271 -5.95 1.68 10.39
C TYR A 271 -6.25 0.39 11.15
N ARG A 272 -5.46 -0.67 10.97
CA ARG A 272 -5.69 -1.97 11.61
C ARG A 272 -5.77 -1.85 13.13
N TRP A 273 -4.75 -1.25 13.73
CA TRP A 273 -4.65 -1.13 15.19
C TRP A 273 -5.72 -0.19 15.77
N ALA A 274 -6.05 0.92 15.10
CA ALA A 274 -7.13 1.79 15.55
C ALA A 274 -8.49 1.09 15.42
N SER A 275 -8.73 0.32 14.35
CA SER A 275 -9.96 -0.47 14.19
C SER A 275 -10.09 -1.54 15.27
N GLU A 276 -9.02 -2.26 15.62
CA GLU A 276 -8.99 -3.23 16.73
C GLU A 276 -9.36 -2.59 18.08
N GLN A 277 -8.99 -1.32 18.28
CA GLN A 277 -9.34 -0.52 19.46
C GLN A 277 -10.72 0.16 19.37
N GLY A 278 -11.44 0.05 18.25
CA GLY A 278 -12.69 0.79 18.01
C GLY A 278 -12.50 2.31 17.85
N LYS A 279 -11.30 2.75 17.47
CA LYS A 279 -10.86 4.15 17.34
C LYS A 279 -10.52 4.56 15.90
N GLU A 280 -10.93 3.78 14.90
CA GLU A 280 -10.66 4.07 13.47
C GLU A 280 -11.04 5.51 13.06
N SER A 281 -12.15 6.03 13.59
CA SER A 281 -12.59 7.42 13.32
C SER A 281 -11.58 8.49 13.75
N GLN A 282 -10.69 8.18 14.70
CA GLN A 282 -9.64 9.10 15.15
C GLN A 282 -8.51 9.27 14.14
N VAL A 283 -8.29 8.28 13.25
CA VAL A 283 -7.20 8.31 12.25
C VAL A 283 -7.71 8.53 10.82
N ALA A 284 -9.02 8.51 10.60
CA ALA A 284 -9.65 8.54 9.28
C ALA A 284 -9.18 9.71 8.37
N ALA A 285 -8.93 10.90 8.93
CA ALA A 285 -8.43 12.04 8.16
C ALA A 285 -7.02 11.80 7.63
N SER A 286 -6.14 11.19 8.43
CA SER A 286 -4.78 10.83 8.03
C SER A 286 -4.79 9.66 7.04
N LEU A 287 -5.71 8.70 7.17
CA LEU A 287 -5.90 7.64 6.18
C LEU A 287 -6.31 8.20 4.80
N ALA A 288 -7.19 9.20 4.77
CA ALA A 288 -7.57 9.86 3.52
C ALA A 288 -6.38 10.58 2.84
N LYS A 289 -5.46 11.15 3.64
CA LYS A 289 -4.21 11.73 3.13
C LYS A 289 -3.26 10.67 2.58
N ALA A 290 -3.11 9.54 3.27
CA ALA A 290 -2.35 8.40 2.77
C ALA A 290 -2.92 7.84 1.47
N ALA A 291 -4.25 7.72 1.35
CA ALA A 291 -4.91 7.31 0.11
C ALA A 291 -4.65 8.32 -1.04
N LYS A 292 -4.65 9.63 -0.74
CA LYS A 292 -4.29 10.67 -1.70
C LYS A 292 -2.83 10.55 -2.14
N MET A 293 -1.90 10.39 -1.20
CA MET A 293 -0.47 10.16 -1.49
C MET A 293 -0.29 8.93 -2.39
N GLY A 294 -0.95 7.82 -2.07
CA GLY A 294 -0.96 6.62 -2.91
C GLY A 294 -1.54 6.84 -4.32
N ASP A 295 -2.41 7.83 -4.52
CA ASP A 295 -2.92 8.18 -5.85
C ASP A 295 -1.84 8.83 -6.73
N TYR A 296 -1.09 9.78 -6.16
CA TYR A 296 0.00 10.49 -6.86
C TYR A 296 1.26 9.62 -7.00
N LEU A 297 1.51 8.72 -6.04
CA LEU A 297 2.62 7.76 -6.09
C LEU A 297 2.57 6.85 -7.33
N ARG A 298 1.43 6.75 -8.01
CA ARG A 298 1.32 6.08 -9.31
C ARG A 298 2.25 6.68 -10.38
N TYR A 299 2.72 7.93 -10.24
CA TYR A 299 3.75 8.47 -11.13
C TYR A 299 5.05 7.65 -11.12
N ALA A 300 5.39 7.02 -9.99
CA ALA A 300 6.52 6.10 -9.90
C ALA A 300 6.35 4.84 -10.76
N MET A 301 5.15 4.55 -11.27
CA MET A 301 4.88 3.36 -12.08
C MET A 301 5.12 3.56 -13.58
N PHE A 302 5.56 4.76 -14.00
CA PHE A 302 5.72 5.13 -15.39
C PHE A 302 7.19 5.35 -15.73
N ASP A 303 7.54 4.97 -16.96
CA ASP A 303 8.80 5.35 -17.59
C ASP A 303 9.05 6.87 -17.50
N LYS A 304 10.32 7.26 -17.34
CA LYS A 304 10.78 8.64 -17.16
C LYS A 304 10.15 9.63 -18.15
N TYR A 305 10.14 9.29 -19.43
CA TYR A 305 9.60 10.15 -20.50
C TYR A 305 8.35 9.53 -21.13
N PHE A 306 7.61 8.72 -20.37
CA PHE A 306 6.43 8.01 -20.82
C PHE A 306 6.69 7.25 -22.13
N LYS A 307 7.88 6.67 -22.29
CA LYS A 307 8.17 5.73 -23.39
C LYS A 307 7.46 4.42 -23.12
N ARG A 308 7.10 3.71 -24.20
CA ARG A 308 6.50 2.38 -24.09
C ARG A 308 7.47 1.44 -23.36
N ILE A 309 6.93 0.60 -22.48
CA ILE A 309 7.72 -0.42 -21.78
C ILE A 309 8.14 -1.52 -22.74
N GLY A 310 9.43 -1.84 -22.72
CA GLY A 310 10.03 -2.96 -23.43
C GLY A 310 10.54 -2.63 -24.84
N GLY A 311 11.75 -3.11 -25.15
CA GLY A 311 12.38 -2.93 -26.46
C GLY A 311 12.80 -1.49 -26.77
N CYS A 312 12.96 -0.67 -25.74
CA CYS A 312 13.37 0.73 -25.84
C CYS A 312 14.91 0.84 -25.90
N THR A 313 15.49 0.75 -27.11
CA THR A 313 16.94 0.63 -27.31
C THR A 313 17.57 1.75 -28.15
N ASP A 314 16.78 2.73 -28.56
CA ASP A 314 17.26 3.99 -29.11
C ASP A 314 16.22 5.08 -28.82
N PRO A 315 16.61 6.29 -28.36
CA PRO A 315 15.67 7.31 -27.90
C PRO A 315 14.72 7.80 -29.00
N ASN A 316 15.18 7.83 -30.26
CA ASN A 316 14.39 8.35 -31.39
C ASN A 316 13.38 7.34 -31.93
N SER A 317 13.75 6.05 -31.92
CA SER A 317 12.93 4.95 -32.43
C SER A 317 12.09 4.28 -31.35
N CYS A 318 12.46 4.42 -30.07
CA CYS A 318 11.66 3.94 -28.96
C CYS A 318 10.30 4.65 -28.94
N PRO A 319 9.18 3.92 -29.09
CA PRO A 319 7.86 4.52 -29.23
C PRO A 319 7.46 5.35 -28.00
N ALA A 320 6.99 6.57 -28.25
CA ALA A 320 6.22 7.32 -27.27
C ALA A 320 4.91 6.58 -26.97
N ALA A 321 4.59 6.40 -25.69
CA ALA A 321 3.36 5.75 -25.26
C ALA A 321 2.14 6.65 -25.50
N SER A 322 1.00 6.01 -25.80
CA SER A 322 -0.30 6.68 -25.85
C SER A 322 -1.20 6.02 -24.81
N GLY A 323 -1.29 6.61 -23.62
CA GLY A 323 -2.00 6.04 -22.48
C GLY A 323 -1.08 5.30 -21.50
N ARG A 324 -1.44 4.06 -21.14
CA ARG A 324 -0.84 3.32 -20.01
C ARG A 324 0.23 2.29 -20.40
N ASP A 325 0.64 2.26 -21.67
CA ASP A 325 1.69 1.36 -22.18
C ASP A 325 3.11 1.78 -21.78
N SER A 326 3.27 2.96 -21.16
CA SER A 326 4.47 3.39 -20.43
C SER A 326 4.47 3.00 -18.94
N GLN A 327 3.43 2.32 -18.46
CA GLN A 327 3.32 1.93 -17.06
C GLN A 327 3.95 0.56 -16.82
N HIS A 328 5.10 0.52 -16.13
CA HIS A 328 5.76 -0.72 -15.73
C HIS A 328 5.18 -1.33 -14.44
N TYR A 329 4.39 -0.56 -13.67
CA TYR A 329 3.70 -0.98 -12.44
C TYR A 329 4.61 -1.32 -11.24
N LEU A 330 5.88 -0.92 -11.27
CA LEU A 330 6.78 -1.01 -10.11
C LEU A 330 6.91 0.35 -9.43
N LEU A 331 7.43 0.38 -8.21
CA LEU A 331 7.93 1.63 -7.61
C LEU A 331 9.34 1.87 -8.17
N SER A 332 9.46 2.82 -9.09
CA SER A 332 10.76 3.26 -9.63
C SER A 332 11.55 4.09 -8.61
N TRP A 333 12.76 4.52 -8.97
CA TRP A 333 13.63 5.26 -8.05
C TRP A 333 13.07 6.63 -7.68
N TYR A 334 12.40 7.29 -8.62
CA TYR A 334 11.76 8.58 -8.39
C TYR A 334 10.60 8.85 -9.35
N TYR A 335 9.77 9.80 -8.97
CA TYR A 335 9.12 10.67 -9.94
C TYR A 335 9.45 12.12 -9.58
N ALA A 336 9.43 13.01 -10.56
CA ALA A 336 9.76 14.41 -10.35
C ALA A 336 8.82 15.33 -11.13
N TRP A 337 8.65 16.54 -10.63
CA TRP A 337 7.84 17.57 -11.27
C TRP A 337 8.45 18.95 -11.04
N GLY A 338 8.24 19.85 -11.99
CA GLY A 338 8.76 21.20 -11.91
C GLY A 338 8.02 22.16 -12.82
N GLY A 339 8.34 23.45 -12.71
CA GLY A 339 7.70 24.48 -13.50
C GLY A 339 8.42 25.82 -13.42
N ALA A 340 8.13 26.70 -14.37
CA ALA A 340 8.62 28.07 -14.34
C ALA A 340 8.12 28.78 -13.07
N ALA A 341 8.95 29.55 -12.38
CA ALA A 341 8.52 30.31 -11.22
C ALA A 341 7.46 31.37 -11.62
N ALA A 342 6.54 31.70 -10.72
CA ALA A 342 5.53 32.72 -11.00
C ALA A 342 6.19 34.05 -11.44
N GLY A 343 5.67 34.66 -12.51
CA GLY A 343 6.21 35.93 -13.05
C GLY A 343 7.53 35.82 -13.82
N SER A 344 8.08 34.62 -14.04
CA SER A 344 9.32 34.41 -14.79
C SER A 344 9.16 34.26 -16.31
N GLY A 345 7.93 34.44 -16.84
CA GLY A 345 7.65 34.40 -18.28
C GLY A 345 7.61 33.01 -18.93
N GLY A 346 7.81 31.92 -18.18
CA GLY A 346 7.93 30.57 -18.73
C GLY A 346 6.61 29.88 -19.11
N GLY A 347 5.52 30.02 -18.34
CA GLY A 347 4.23 29.43 -18.70
C GLY A 347 4.26 27.91 -18.97
N TRP A 348 5.21 27.19 -18.38
CA TRP A 348 5.43 25.74 -18.57
C TRP A 348 5.58 25.04 -17.23
N ALA A 349 5.23 23.75 -17.21
CA ALA A 349 5.51 22.80 -16.14
C ALA A 349 5.74 21.41 -16.74
N TRP A 350 6.45 20.54 -16.03
CA TRP A 350 6.82 19.21 -16.47
C TRP A 350 6.65 18.17 -15.36
N ARG A 351 6.52 16.90 -15.76
CA ARG A 351 6.54 15.71 -14.90
C ARG A 351 7.27 14.57 -15.59
N ILE A 352 7.98 13.78 -14.80
CA ILE A 352 8.65 12.55 -15.22
C ILE A 352 8.40 11.46 -14.18
N GLY A 353 8.28 10.22 -14.63
CA GLY A 353 8.45 9.05 -13.77
C GLY A 353 9.93 8.67 -13.69
N ASP A 354 10.23 7.37 -13.65
CA ASP A 354 11.58 6.84 -13.82
C ASP A 354 11.52 5.44 -14.44
N GLY A 355 12.46 5.17 -15.36
CA GLY A 355 12.54 3.90 -16.08
C GLY A 355 13.24 2.80 -15.30
N ALA A 356 13.96 3.12 -14.22
CA ALA A 356 14.67 2.17 -13.39
C ALA A 356 13.86 1.77 -12.15
N SER A 357 13.94 0.52 -11.72
CA SER A 357 13.27 0.04 -10.50
C SER A 357 14.20 -0.86 -9.71
N HIS A 358 14.25 -0.66 -8.40
CA HIS A 358 15.11 -1.38 -7.47
C HIS A 358 14.27 -2.26 -6.53
N GLN A 359 14.73 -3.47 -6.21
CA GLN A 359 13.98 -4.42 -5.35
C GLN A 359 13.64 -3.81 -3.98
N GLY A 360 14.58 -3.06 -3.39
CA GLY A 360 14.42 -2.44 -2.08
C GLY A 360 13.36 -1.33 -2.00
N TYR A 361 12.87 -0.84 -3.15
CA TYR A 361 11.83 0.19 -3.22
C TYR A 361 10.42 -0.40 -3.21
N GLN A 362 10.27 -1.67 -3.58
CA GLN A 362 8.96 -2.29 -3.70
C GLN A 362 8.26 -2.39 -2.34
N ASN A 363 6.93 -2.30 -2.32
CA ASN A 363 6.12 -2.38 -1.11
C ASN A 363 4.78 -3.09 -1.38
N PRO A 364 4.77 -4.44 -1.37
CA PRO A 364 3.55 -5.22 -1.59
C PRO A 364 2.44 -4.93 -0.56
N LEU A 365 2.79 -4.60 0.69
CA LEU A 365 1.79 -4.27 1.70
C LEU A 365 1.07 -2.96 1.37
N ALA A 366 1.79 -1.91 0.99
CA ALA A 366 1.19 -0.65 0.55
C ALA A 366 0.32 -0.84 -0.70
N ALA A 367 0.82 -1.60 -1.70
CA ALA A 367 0.06 -1.90 -2.91
C ALA A 367 -1.23 -2.69 -2.62
N TRP A 368 -1.17 -3.66 -1.70
CA TRP A 368 -2.35 -4.38 -1.23
C TRP A 368 -3.33 -3.47 -0.49
N ALA A 369 -2.85 -2.62 0.41
CA ALA A 369 -3.68 -1.70 1.17
C ALA A 369 -4.44 -0.74 0.27
N LEU A 370 -3.75 -0.09 -0.69
CA LEU A 370 -4.34 0.86 -1.64
C LEU A 370 -5.33 0.20 -2.62
N SER A 371 -5.27 -1.12 -2.78
CA SER A 371 -6.16 -1.88 -3.68
C SER A 371 -7.29 -2.64 -2.97
N ASN A 372 -7.17 -2.91 -1.66
CA ASN A 372 -8.10 -3.78 -0.92
C ASN A 372 -8.71 -3.16 0.34
N VAL A 373 -8.08 -2.15 0.95
CA VAL A 373 -8.59 -1.54 2.19
C VAL A 373 -9.44 -0.32 1.84
N PRO A 374 -10.76 -0.31 2.13
CA PRO A 374 -11.66 0.77 1.71
C PRO A 374 -11.23 2.15 2.20
N SER A 375 -10.79 2.27 3.47
CA SER A 375 -10.35 3.53 4.08
C SER A 375 -9.03 4.07 3.49
N LEU A 376 -8.31 3.26 2.71
CA LEU A 376 -7.05 3.61 2.03
C LEU A 376 -7.18 3.57 0.50
N THR A 377 -8.35 3.26 -0.05
CA THR A 377 -8.53 3.20 -1.50
C THR A 377 -8.46 4.63 -2.07
N PRO A 378 -7.54 4.91 -3.02
CA PRO A 378 -7.45 6.23 -3.63
C PRO A 378 -8.73 6.66 -4.34
N LYS A 379 -8.91 7.98 -4.50
CA LYS A 379 -10.17 8.55 -4.99
C LYS A 379 -10.30 8.40 -6.51
N SER A 380 -9.20 8.39 -7.24
CA SER A 380 -9.24 8.29 -8.69
C SER A 380 -9.79 6.94 -9.16
N ALA A 381 -10.50 6.97 -10.30
CA ALA A 381 -11.29 5.84 -10.77
C ALA A 381 -10.43 4.61 -11.11
N THR A 382 -9.21 4.82 -11.57
CA THR A 382 -8.31 3.74 -12.03
C THR A 382 -7.28 3.32 -10.99
N ALA A 383 -7.03 4.10 -9.93
CA ALA A 383 -5.94 3.84 -8.99
C ALA A 383 -6.03 2.47 -8.32
N ARG A 384 -7.23 2.05 -7.89
CA ARG A 384 -7.42 0.72 -7.30
C ARG A 384 -6.94 -0.40 -8.23
N SER A 385 -7.26 -0.30 -9.52
CA SER A 385 -6.82 -1.28 -10.52
C SER A 385 -5.32 -1.21 -10.80
N ASP A 386 -4.73 -0.02 -10.78
CA ASP A 386 -3.29 0.17 -10.99
C ASP A 386 -2.49 -0.42 -9.82
N TRP A 387 -2.93 -0.19 -8.59
CA TRP A 387 -2.31 -0.76 -7.40
C TRP A 387 -2.47 -2.27 -7.31
N SER A 388 -3.62 -2.81 -7.74
CA SER A 388 -3.80 -4.26 -7.84
C SER A 388 -2.84 -4.89 -8.85
N LYS A 389 -2.64 -4.26 -10.01
CA LYS A 389 -1.64 -4.71 -11.00
C LYS A 389 -0.22 -4.55 -10.46
N SER A 390 0.06 -3.45 -9.76
CA SER A 390 1.35 -3.19 -9.13
C SER A 390 1.70 -4.25 -8.10
N LEU A 391 0.76 -4.64 -7.23
CA LEU A 391 0.97 -5.73 -6.28
C LEU A 391 1.43 -7.01 -6.98
N THR A 392 0.71 -7.46 -8.01
CA THR A 392 1.10 -8.65 -8.77
C THR A 392 2.48 -8.47 -9.40
N ARG A 393 2.72 -7.33 -10.06
CA ARG A 393 3.98 -7.05 -10.75
C ARG A 393 5.18 -7.00 -9.79
N GLN A 394 5.01 -6.45 -8.59
CA GLN A 394 6.04 -6.41 -7.57
C GLN A 394 6.41 -7.81 -7.09
N LEU A 395 5.44 -8.69 -6.82
CA LEU A 395 5.73 -10.07 -6.41
C LEU A 395 6.44 -10.88 -7.51
N GLU A 396 6.02 -10.69 -8.77
CA GLU A 396 6.71 -11.27 -9.92
C GLU A 396 8.15 -10.76 -10.05
N PHE A 397 8.37 -9.46 -9.84
CA PHE A 397 9.69 -8.82 -9.90
C PHE A 397 10.63 -9.36 -8.83
N LEU A 398 10.15 -9.48 -7.59
CA LEU A 398 10.94 -10.03 -6.48
C LEU A 398 11.25 -11.52 -6.70
N THR A 399 10.31 -12.29 -7.25
CA THR A 399 10.55 -13.68 -7.65
C THR A 399 11.62 -13.77 -8.73
N TRP A 400 11.53 -12.92 -9.75
CA TRP A 400 12.48 -12.87 -10.86
C TRP A 400 13.90 -12.53 -10.42
N LEU A 401 14.06 -11.67 -9.42
CA LEU A 401 15.37 -11.24 -8.92
C LEU A 401 15.98 -12.18 -7.88
N GLN A 402 15.26 -13.22 -7.46
CA GLN A 402 15.74 -14.11 -6.41
C GLN A 402 16.89 -14.97 -6.92
N SER A 403 18.07 -14.77 -6.33
CA SER A 403 19.30 -15.52 -6.62
C SER A 403 19.17 -16.99 -6.29
N SER A 404 20.15 -17.76 -6.74
CA SER A 404 20.24 -19.19 -6.44
C SER A 404 20.34 -19.45 -4.93
N GLU A 405 21.02 -18.58 -4.18
CA GLU A 405 21.20 -18.66 -2.73
C GLU A 405 19.94 -18.21 -1.97
N GLY A 406 19.31 -17.10 -2.37
CA GLY A 406 18.05 -16.63 -1.79
C GLY A 406 17.90 -15.11 -1.66
N ALA A 407 19.00 -14.36 -1.73
CA ALA A 407 18.98 -12.88 -1.77
C ALA A 407 18.39 -12.34 -3.08
N LEU A 408 17.97 -11.07 -3.08
CA LEU A 408 17.39 -10.41 -4.25
C LEU A 408 18.38 -9.49 -4.97
N ALA A 409 18.59 -9.72 -6.27
CA ALA A 409 19.41 -8.85 -7.11
C ALA A 409 18.77 -7.47 -7.34
N GLY A 410 19.52 -6.53 -7.93
CA GLY A 410 19.17 -5.11 -7.97
C GLY A 410 17.80 -4.79 -8.56
N GLY A 411 17.63 -5.00 -9.86
CA GLY A 411 16.37 -4.67 -10.52
C GLY A 411 16.40 -4.67 -12.04
N CYS A 412 15.71 -3.68 -12.62
CA CYS A 412 15.64 -3.52 -14.07
C CYS A 412 15.53 -2.06 -14.49
N THR A 413 15.78 -1.79 -15.76
CA THR A 413 15.56 -0.49 -16.39
C THR A 413 14.90 -0.59 -17.77
N ASN A 414 13.97 0.33 -18.06
CA ASN A 414 13.46 0.58 -19.41
C ASN A 414 14.36 1.55 -20.21
N SER A 415 15.28 2.24 -19.55
CA SER A 415 16.21 3.20 -20.14
C SER A 415 17.64 2.81 -19.79
N TRP A 416 18.25 1.95 -20.62
CA TRP A 416 19.63 1.53 -20.39
C TRP A 416 20.59 2.73 -20.42
N GLU A 417 21.47 2.82 -19.42
CA GLU A 417 22.36 3.98 -19.17
C GLU A 417 21.60 5.33 -19.11
N GLY A 418 20.31 5.30 -18.76
CA GLY A 418 19.43 6.47 -18.67
C GLY A 418 19.27 7.26 -19.99
N SER A 419 19.60 6.64 -21.12
CA SER A 419 19.59 7.27 -22.45
C SER A 419 18.78 6.48 -23.49
N TYR A 420 18.03 5.46 -23.05
CA TYR A 420 17.38 4.46 -23.92
C TYR A 420 18.38 3.79 -24.86
N SER A 421 19.61 3.56 -24.41
CA SER A 421 20.62 2.86 -25.20
C SER A 421 20.28 1.36 -25.32
N ALA A 422 20.94 0.65 -26.24
CA ALA A 422 20.81 -0.79 -26.32
C ALA A 422 21.55 -1.48 -25.15
N PRO A 423 20.90 -2.37 -24.37
CA PRO A 423 21.60 -3.17 -23.38
C PRO A 423 22.52 -4.20 -24.06
N PRO A 424 23.51 -4.77 -23.34
CA PRO A 424 24.33 -5.85 -23.86
C PRO A 424 23.51 -7.00 -24.46
N ALA A 425 23.99 -7.60 -25.56
CA ALA A 425 23.28 -8.71 -26.20
C ALA A 425 23.09 -9.89 -25.23
N GLY A 426 21.86 -10.41 -25.16
CA GLY A 426 21.51 -11.50 -24.25
C GLY A 426 21.10 -11.06 -22.84
N THR A 427 21.06 -9.75 -22.55
CA THR A 427 20.58 -9.24 -21.26
C THR A 427 19.15 -9.71 -20.98
N PRO A 428 18.91 -10.41 -19.86
CA PRO A 428 17.59 -10.87 -19.46
C PRO A 428 16.61 -9.73 -19.27
N THR A 429 15.33 -10.00 -19.50
CA THR A 429 14.30 -8.96 -19.37
C THR A 429 13.17 -9.34 -18.42
N PHE A 430 12.59 -8.33 -17.78
CA PHE A 430 11.35 -8.40 -17.01
C PHE A 430 10.29 -7.54 -17.68
N TYR A 431 9.31 -8.17 -18.32
CA TYR A 431 8.32 -7.48 -19.16
C TYR A 431 8.97 -6.54 -20.21
N GLY A 432 10.14 -6.92 -20.72
CA GLY A 432 10.90 -6.15 -21.72
C GLY A 432 11.87 -5.11 -21.15
N MET A 433 11.84 -4.82 -19.84
CA MET A 433 12.86 -3.99 -19.18
C MET A 433 14.12 -4.81 -18.92
N ALA A 434 15.30 -4.25 -19.17
CA ALA A 434 16.57 -4.95 -19.06
C ALA A 434 17.00 -5.12 -17.60
N TYR A 435 17.53 -6.29 -17.25
CA TYR A 435 18.13 -6.55 -15.94
C TYR A 435 19.30 -5.60 -15.65
N ASP A 436 19.24 -4.97 -14.48
CA ASP A 436 20.30 -4.12 -13.95
C ASP A 436 20.61 -4.58 -12.53
N TRP A 437 21.87 -4.96 -12.28
CA TRP A 437 22.30 -5.45 -10.98
C TRP A 437 22.54 -4.31 -9.98
N GLN A 438 22.69 -3.08 -10.46
CA GLN A 438 22.96 -1.87 -9.68
C GLN A 438 22.09 -0.67 -10.15
N PRO A 439 20.75 -0.77 -10.13
CA PRO A 439 19.87 0.28 -10.64
C PRO A 439 20.23 1.67 -10.10
N VAL A 440 20.31 2.65 -11.00
CA VAL A 440 20.53 4.09 -10.74
C VAL A 440 21.93 4.47 -10.30
N TYR A 441 22.45 3.94 -9.18
CA TYR A 441 23.73 4.37 -8.62
C TYR A 441 24.80 3.29 -8.69
N HIS A 442 25.99 3.70 -9.10
CA HIS A 442 27.18 2.85 -9.30
C HIS A 442 28.35 3.24 -8.36
N ASP A 443 28.26 4.35 -7.62
CA ASP A 443 29.24 4.75 -6.59
C ASP A 443 28.58 5.11 -5.23
N PRO A 444 28.47 4.14 -4.31
CA PRO A 444 28.63 2.71 -4.54
C PRO A 444 27.46 2.13 -5.35
N ALA A 445 27.63 0.92 -5.88
CA ALA A 445 26.58 0.17 -6.54
C ALA A 445 25.36 -0.02 -5.61
N SER A 446 24.18 0.37 -6.06
CA SER A 446 22.97 0.53 -5.22
C SER A 446 22.55 -0.74 -4.47
N ASN A 447 22.67 -1.92 -5.09
CA ASN A 447 22.27 -3.19 -4.48
C ASN A 447 23.40 -3.94 -3.76
N ASN A 448 24.56 -3.31 -3.57
CA ASN A 448 25.59 -3.88 -2.70
C ASN A 448 25.21 -3.73 -1.22
N TRP A 449 24.32 -2.81 -0.86
CA TRP A 449 23.92 -2.61 0.53
C TRP A 449 22.85 -3.63 0.97
N PHE A 450 23.17 -4.44 1.98
CA PHE A 450 22.24 -5.43 2.56
C PHE A 450 20.97 -4.78 3.16
N GLY A 451 21.01 -3.50 3.54
CA GLY A 451 19.83 -2.80 4.05
C GLY A 451 18.62 -2.85 3.13
N PHE A 452 18.82 -2.84 1.81
CA PHE A 452 17.72 -3.01 0.86
C PHE A 452 17.11 -4.42 0.87
N GLN A 453 17.87 -5.46 1.26
CA GLN A 453 17.32 -6.78 1.49
C GLN A 453 16.35 -6.74 2.68
N ALA A 454 16.82 -6.21 3.81
CA ALA A 454 16.04 -6.15 5.05
C ALA A 454 14.77 -5.29 4.88
N TRP A 455 14.89 -4.07 4.33
CA TRP A 455 13.75 -3.18 4.13
C TRP A 455 12.71 -3.73 3.14
N GLY A 456 13.16 -4.28 2.01
CA GLY A 456 12.27 -4.86 1.01
C GLY A 456 11.53 -6.08 1.58
N MET A 457 12.27 -7.00 2.20
CA MET A 457 11.70 -8.25 2.75
C MET A 457 10.84 -8.02 3.98
N GLU A 458 11.08 -6.96 4.75
CA GLU A 458 10.17 -6.58 5.83
C GLU A 458 8.75 -6.32 5.31
N ARG A 459 8.64 -5.65 4.16
CA ARG A 459 7.34 -5.32 3.54
C ARG A 459 6.67 -6.56 2.94
N VAL A 460 7.46 -7.48 2.39
CA VAL A 460 6.97 -8.78 1.89
C VAL A 460 6.50 -9.65 3.05
N ALA A 461 7.25 -9.71 4.15
CA ALA A 461 6.89 -10.44 5.36
C ALA A 461 5.62 -9.88 6.00
N ALA A 462 5.52 -8.55 6.11
CA ALA A 462 4.31 -7.89 6.60
C ALA A 462 3.09 -8.20 5.71
N TYR A 463 3.25 -8.20 4.38
CA TYR A 463 2.20 -8.60 3.45
C TYR A 463 1.82 -10.09 3.57
N TYR A 464 2.80 -10.99 3.68
CA TYR A 464 2.57 -12.42 3.91
C TYR A 464 1.84 -12.66 5.23
N TYR A 465 2.24 -11.99 6.31
CA TYR A 465 1.57 -12.06 7.60
C TYR A 465 0.09 -11.68 7.49
N VAL A 466 -0.21 -10.54 6.85
CA VAL A 466 -1.58 -10.04 6.68
C VAL A 466 -2.44 -10.95 5.81
N THR A 467 -1.87 -11.55 4.76
CA THR A 467 -2.68 -12.18 3.70
C THR A 467 -2.52 -13.69 3.54
N GLY A 468 -1.43 -14.27 4.04
CA GLY A 468 -1.03 -15.66 3.74
C GLY A 468 -0.70 -15.89 2.27
N ASN A 469 -0.28 -14.85 1.53
CA ASN A 469 0.00 -14.99 0.10
C ASN A 469 1.17 -15.95 -0.16
N ALA A 470 0.90 -17.01 -0.93
CA ALA A 470 1.87 -18.07 -1.21
C ALA A 470 3.08 -17.62 -2.05
N ALA A 471 2.93 -16.60 -2.92
CA ALA A 471 4.08 -16.09 -3.68
C ALA A 471 5.04 -15.31 -2.77
N ALA A 472 4.50 -14.52 -1.85
CA ALA A 472 5.30 -13.86 -0.82
C ALA A 472 6.01 -14.87 0.10
N GLU A 473 5.31 -15.93 0.52
CA GLU A 473 5.88 -17.04 1.30
C GLU A 473 7.06 -17.72 0.59
N ALA A 474 6.90 -18.01 -0.71
CA ALA A 474 7.95 -18.66 -1.50
C ALA A 474 9.22 -17.81 -1.57
N VAL A 475 9.09 -16.50 -1.79
CA VAL A 475 10.24 -15.58 -1.76
C VAL A 475 10.84 -15.52 -0.37
N LEU A 476 10.02 -15.35 0.68
CA LEU A 476 10.48 -15.21 2.07
C LEU A 476 11.20 -16.44 2.58
N SER A 477 10.64 -17.63 2.40
CA SER A 477 11.23 -18.87 2.94
C SER A 477 12.66 -19.08 2.46
N LYS A 478 12.92 -18.87 1.16
CA LYS A 478 14.27 -18.96 0.60
C LYS A 478 15.18 -17.82 1.09
N TRP A 479 14.66 -16.60 1.17
CA TRP A 479 15.44 -15.46 1.67
C TRP A 479 15.82 -15.61 3.15
N VAL A 480 14.87 -16.01 4.01
CA VAL A 480 15.06 -16.23 5.45
C VAL A 480 16.09 -17.34 5.67
N ALA A 481 16.01 -18.44 4.92
CA ALA A 481 17.00 -19.51 5.00
C ALA A 481 18.42 -19.00 4.70
N TRP A 482 18.58 -18.22 3.63
CA TRP A 482 19.87 -17.62 3.27
C TRP A 482 20.35 -16.62 4.32
N ALA A 483 19.56 -15.59 4.64
CA ALA A 483 19.97 -14.53 5.56
C ALA A 483 20.30 -15.06 6.96
N SER A 484 19.54 -16.05 7.44
CA SER A 484 19.79 -16.68 8.75
C SER A 484 21.10 -17.48 8.74
N SER A 485 21.43 -18.14 7.64
CA SER A 485 22.72 -18.87 7.50
C SER A 485 23.93 -17.93 7.50
N GLU A 486 23.73 -16.66 7.14
CA GLU A 486 24.75 -15.61 7.12
C GLU A 486 24.77 -14.78 8.42
N THR A 487 23.99 -15.17 9.44
CA THR A 487 23.88 -14.42 10.69
C THR A 487 24.58 -15.15 11.83
N THR A 488 25.37 -14.41 12.61
CA THR A 488 26.04 -14.94 13.81
C THR A 488 25.61 -14.14 15.04
N ILE A 489 25.27 -14.85 16.12
CA ILE A 489 25.06 -14.27 17.45
C ILE A 489 26.02 -14.95 18.42
N GLY A 490 26.89 -14.16 19.03
CA GLY A 490 27.83 -14.58 20.05
C GLY A 490 27.17 -14.72 21.41
N ALA A 491 27.70 -15.63 22.24
CA ALA A 491 27.24 -15.79 23.62
C ALA A 491 27.49 -14.56 24.51
N ASP A 492 28.35 -13.64 24.06
CA ASP A 492 28.68 -12.36 24.70
C ASP A 492 27.75 -11.21 24.28
N GLY A 493 26.72 -11.49 23.46
CA GLY A 493 25.80 -10.48 22.92
C GLY A 493 26.33 -9.75 21.68
N SER A 494 27.51 -10.14 21.15
CA SER A 494 27.94 -9.70 19.82
C SER A 494 27.01 -10.28 18.75
N PHE A 495 26.74 -9.52 17.70
CA PHE A 495 25.96 -9.98 16.57
C PHE A 495 26.54 -9.42 15.28
N ARG A 496 26.38 -10.17 14.20
CA ARG A 496 26.71 -9.71 12.86
C ARG A 496 25.86 -10.43 11.82
N PHE A 497 25.56 -9.71 10.76
CA PHE A 497 24.85 -10.19 9.57
C PHE A 497 25.45 -9.47 8.34
N PRO A 498 25.11 -9.85 7.10
CA PRO A 498 25.71 -9.26 5.91
C PRO A 498 25.60 -7.73 5.89
N SER A 499 26.64 -7.06 5.42
CA SER A 499 26.63 -5.60 5.21
C SER A 499 26.76 -5.27 3.74
N THR A 500 27.90 -5.64 3.15
CA THR A 500 28.16 -5.47 1.72
C THR A 500 27.97 -6.79 0.99
N LEU A 501 27.23 -6.74 -0.11
CA LEU A 501 26.95 -7.83 -1.02
C LEU A 501 27.71 -7.62 -2.33
N ASN A 502 28.02 -8.73 -3.00
CA ASN A 502 28.56 -8.75 -4.35
C ASN A 502 27.73 -9.70 -5.22
N TRP A 503 27.47 -9.29 -6.46
CA TRP A 503 26.57 -9.95 -7.40
C TRP A 503 27.33 -10.46 -8.63
N THR A 504 27.03 -11.69 -9.06
CA THR A 504 27.57 -12.24 -10.31
C THR A 504 26.49 -12.99 -11.09
N GLY A 505 26.66 -13.02 -12.41
CA GLY A 505 25.70 -13.65 -13.30
C GLY A 505 24.39 -12.86 -13.44
N GLN A 506 23.33 -13.51 -13.89
CA GLN A 506 22.08 -12.84 -14.29
C GLN A 506 20.87 -13.78 -14.07
N PRO A 507 19.66 -13.24 -13.82
CA PRO A 507 18.45 -14.06 -13.77
C PRO A 507 18.08 -14.62 -15.14
N ASP A 508 17.20 -15.61 -15.19
CA ASP A 508 16.57 -16.01 -16.45
C ASP A 508 15.66 -14.88 -16.98
N THR A 509 15.39 -14.80 -18.29
CA THR A 509 14.36 -13.88 -18.79
C THR A 509 13.00 -14.25 -18.19
N TRP A 510 12.29 -13.26 -17.64
CA TRP A 510 11.02 -13.51 -16.97
C TRP A 510 9.95 -14.09 -17.90
N ASN A 511 9.27 -15.12 -17.41
CA ASN A 511 8.10 -15.69 -18.03
C ASN A 511 7.08 -16.02 -16.94
N ALA A 512 6.00 -15.23 -16.84
CA ALA A 512 4.98 -15.41 -15.80
C ALA A 512 4.30 -16.79 -15.83
N ALA A 513 4.25 -17.46 -16.99
CA ALA A 513 3.67 -18.80 -17.11
C ALA A 513 4.64 -19.91 -16.70
N SER A 514 5.94 -19.64 -16.69
CA SER A 514 6.99 -20.59 -16.31
C SER A 514 8.22 -19.82 -15.81
N PRO A 515 8.20 -19.30 -14.57
CA PRO A 515 9.32 -18.56 -14.00
C PRO A 515 10.62 -19.38 -14.07
N GLY A 516 11.72 -18.71 -14.40
CA GLY A 516 13.04 -19.34 -14.43
C GLY A 516 13.54 -19.73 -13.04
N ALA A 517 14.56 -20.58 -13.00
CA ALA A 517 15.15 -21.05 -11.75
C ALA A 517 16.30 -20.14 -11.26
N ASN A 518 16.76 -19.21 -12.10
CA ASN A 518 17.86 -18.29 -11.82
C ASN A 518 19.16 -19.00 -11.39
N ALA A 519 19.43 -20.17 -11.98
CA ALA A 519 20.58 -21.00 -11.61
C ALA A 519 21.94 -20.33 -11.89
N GLY A 520 21.96 -19.28 -12.72
CA GLY A 520 23.15 -18.49 -13.03
C GLY A 520 23.25 -17.15 -12.29
N LEU A 521 22.33 -16.83 -11.38
CA LEU A 521 22.36 -15.59 -10.58
C LEU A 521 22.85 -15.88 -9.17
N HIS A 522 23.96 -15.23 -8.78
CA HIS A 522 24.63 -15.51 -7.52
C HIS A 522 24.89 -14.26 -6.69
N VAL A 523 24.73 -14.41 -5.37
CA VAL A 523 25.16 -13.43 -4.36
C VAL A 523 26.31 -13.98 -3.52
N SER A 524 27.17 -13.09 -3.06
CA SER A 524 28.21 -13.37 -2.06
C SER A 524 28.25 -12.25 -1.03
N VAL A 525 28.50 -12.60 0.23
CA VAL A 525 28.70 -11.63 1.31
C VAL A 525 30.17 -11.20 1.31
N VAL A 526 30.42 -9.90 1.16
CA VAL A 526 31.77 -9.32 1.14
C VAL A 526 32.25 -9.07 2.57
N ASP A 527 31.38 -8.49 3.39
CA ASP A 527 31.64 -8.24 4.80
C ASP A 527 30.34 -8.28 5.63
N TYR A 528 30.53 -8.25 6.95
CA TYR A 528 29.46 -8.31 7.93
C TYR A 528 29.53 -7.07 8.82
N ALA A 529 28.37 -6.59 9.26
CA ALA A 529 28.24 -5.48 10.20
C ALA A 529 27.21 -5.79 11.28
N ASN A 530 27.10 -4.85 12.22
CA ASN A 530 26.20 -4.86 13.36
C ASN A 530 25.28 -3.61 13.35
N ASP A 531 24.92 -3.13 12.15
CA ASP A 531 24.05 -1.96 11.97
C ASP A 531 22.70 -2.16 12.67
N VAL A 532 22.43 -1.39 13.71
CA VAL A 532 21.22 -1.57 14.52
C VAL A 532 19.92 -1.20 13.79
N GLY A 533 19.98 -0.32 12.79
CA GLY A 533 18.82 0.05 11.99
C GLY A 533 18.43 -1.02 10.98
N VAL A 534 19.42 -1.54 10.24
CA VAL A 534 19.24 -2.67 9.32
C VAL A 534 18.86 -3.94 10.11
N GLY A 535 19.51 -4.18 11.24
CA GLY A 535 19.19 -5.27 12.15
C GLY A 535 17.75 -5.21 12.65
N ALA A 536 17.23 -4.03 12.98
CA ALA A 536 15.83 -3.87 13.39
C ALA A 536 14.83 -4.18 12.26
N ALA A 537 15.12 -3.78 11.02
CA ALA A 537 14.31 -4.18 9.86
C ALA A 537 14.36 -5.70 9.65
N TYR A 538 15.54 -6.30 9.79
CA TYR A 538 15.71 -7.75 9.68
C TYR A 538 14.94 -8.51 10.77
N VAL A 539 14.99 -8.05 12.03
CA VAL A 539 14.17 -8.58 13.13
C VAL A 539 12.69 -8.52 12.79
N LYS A 540 12.18 -7.40 12.26
CA LYS A 540 10.77 -7.29 11.84
C LYS A 540 10.43 -8.27 10.71
N THR A 541 11.31 -8.46 9.73
CA THR A 541 11.15 -9.48 8.68
C THR A 541 10.97 -10.87 9.29
N LEU A 542 11.90 -11.28 10.16
CA LEU A 542 11.85 -12.59 10.82
C LEU A 542 10.61 -12.73 11.70
N THR A 543 10.23 -11.67 12.43
CA THR A 543 9.07 -11.64 13.32
C THR A 543 7.76 -11.83 12.53
N TYR A 544 7.54 -11.05 11.47
CA TYR A 544 6.35 -11.19 10.63
C TYR A 544 6.30 -12.56 9.93
N TYR A 545 7.44 -13.05 9.44
CA TYR A 545 7.53 -14.36 8.80
C TYR A 545 7.18 -15.47 9.79
N ALA A 546 7.87 -15.54 10.93
CA ALA A 546 7.67 -16.55 11.96
C ALA A 546 6.25 -16.55 12.52
N ALA A 547 5.68 -15.38 12.79
CA ALA A 547 4.32 -15.25 13.28
C ALA A 547 3.26 -15.81 12.30
N LYS A 548 3.58 -15.87 11.00
CA LYS A 548 2.68 -16.40 9.98
C LYS A 548 2.95 -17.86 9.62
N SER A 549 4.23 -18.24 9.50
CA SER A 549 4.66 -19.58 9.09
C SER A 549 4.71 -20.57 10.24
N GLY A 550 4.86 -20.11 11.48
CA GLY A 550 5.17 -20.94 12.65
C GLY A 550 6.65 -21.34 12.72
N ASP A 551 7.54 -20.66 11.99
CA ASP A 551 8.98 -20.97 11.99
C ASP A 551 9.64 -20.55 13.33
N GLU A 552 9.89 -21.55 14.18
CA GLU A 552 10.47 -21.37 15.52
C GLU A 552 11.93 -20.88 15.46
N ASP A 553 12.70 -21.29 14.45
CA ASP A 553 14.10 -20.88 14.30
C ASP A 553 14.20 -19.39 13.93
N ALA A 554 13.33 -18.93 13.02
CA ALA A 554 13.20 -17.53 12.67
C ALA A 554 12.73 -16.69 13.87
N ALA A 555 11.78 -17.18 14.67
CA ALA A 555 11.35 -16.51 15.91
C ALA A 555 12.49 -16.39 16.93
N ALA A 556 13.25 -17.47 17.13
CA ALA A 556 14.38 -17.49 18.05
C ALA A 556 15.51 -16.54 17.60
N LEU A 557 15.80 -16.51 16.29
CA LEU A 557 16.79 -15.60 15.73
C LEU A 557 16.35 -14.13 15.85
N ALA A 558 15.08 -13.83 15.57
CA ALA A 558 14.52 -12.49 15.74
C ALA A 558 14.70 -11.99 17.18
N LYS A 559 14.36 -12.83 18.16
CA LYS A 559 14.52 -12.56 19.58
C LYS A 559 15.98 -12.28 19.93
N ALA A 560 16.87 -13.18 19.54
CA ALA A 560 18.27 -13.10 19.90
C ALA A 560 18.96 -11.86 19.29
N LEU A 561 18.64 -11.49 18.05
CA LEU A 561 19.12 -10.25 17.44
C LEU A 561 18.58 -9.02 18.17
N LEU A 562 17.27 -8.99 18.47
CA LEU A 562 16.63 -7.88 19.15
C LEU A 562 17.22 -7.65 20.56
N ASP A 563 17.39 -8.72 21.33
CA ASP A 563 18.00 -8.69 22.65
C ASP A 563 19.47 -8.24 22.58
N ALA A 564 20.24 -8.77 21.62
CA ALA A 564 21.64 -8.40 21.42
C ALA A 564 21.77 -6.91 21.07
N MET A 565 20.94 -6.40 20.14
CA MET A 565 20.91 -4.97 19.81
C MET A 565 20.54 -4.12 21.03
N ALA A 566 19.55 -4.53 21.83
CA ALA A 566 19.11 -3.81 23.02
C ALA A 566 20.22 -3.59 24.06
N THR A 567 21.28 -4.41 24.07
CA THR A 567 22.45 -4.22 24.96
C THR A 567 23.30 -3.00 24.60
N ASN A 568 23.16 -2.44 23.39
CA ASN A 568 23.94 -1.31 22.88
C ASN A 568 23.26 0.04 23.19
N THR A 569 22.66 0.17 24.38
CA THR A 569 21.95 1.38 24.77
C THR A 569 22.91 2.55 25.01
N THR A 570 22.51 3.73 24.57
CA THR A 570 23.16 5.02 24.85
C THR A 570 22.17 5.95 25.55
N ASP A 571 22.61 7.14 25.96
CA ASP A 571 21.68 8.15 26.52
C ASP A 571 20.61 8.58 25.51
N LYS A 572 20.92 8.54 24.20
CA LYS A 572 20.04 9.01 23.13
C LYS A 572 19.23 7.91 22.46
N GLY A 573 19.60 6.64 22.60
CA GLY A 573 18.93 5.54 21.91
C GLY A 573 19.66 4.22 22.05
N ILE A 574 19.81 3.51 20.94
CA ILE A 574 20.62 2.29 20.80
C ILE A 574 21.53 2.50 19.59
N SER A 575 22.84 2.39 19.76
CA SER A 575 23.79 2.66 18.67
C SER A 575 25.09 1.89 18.90
N VAL A 576 25.79 1.60 17.81
CA VAL A 576 27.10 0.93 17.81
C VAL A 576 28.15 1.84 17.17
N PRO A 577 29.43 1.74 17.57
CA PRO A 577 30.50 2.45 16.89
C PRO A 577 30.66 1.98 15.43
N GLU A 578 30.76 2.92 14.50
CA GLU A 578 31.00 2.67 13.08
C GLU A 578 32.22 3.47 12.58
N THR A 579 33.09 2.82 11.81
CA THR A 579 34.30 3.44 11.25
C THR A 579 34.01 3.99 9.85
N ARG A 580 34.17 5.30 9.68
CA ARG A 580 33.87 6.02 8.43
C ARG A 580 35.10 6.19 7.56
N ARG A 581 35.53 5.09 6.94
CA ARG A 581 36.71 5.08 6.05
C ARG A 581 36.51 5.94 4.80
N ASP A 582 35.26 6.07 4.37
CA ASP A 582 34.80 6.89 3.26
C ASP A 582 34.96 8.41 3.52
N TYR A 583 35.21 8.84 4.76
CA TYR A 583 35.43 10.26 5.07
C TYR A 583 36.79 10.78 4.59
N ASN A 584 37.61 9.95 3.95
CA ASN A 584 38.76 10.42 3.18
C ASN A 584 38.33 11.21 1.92
N ARG A 585 37.05 11.12 1.52
CA ARG A 585 36.48 11.81 0.36
C ARG A 585 36.02 13.24 0.62
N PHE A 586 36.18 13.77 1.84
CA PHE A 586 35.84 15.18 2.12
C PHE A 586 36.63 16.18 1.26
N ASP A 587 37.84 15.81 0.83
CA ASP A 587 38.67 16.60 -0.07
C ASP A 587 38.57 16.18 -1.56
N ASP A 588 37.65 15.27 -1.91
CA ASP A 588 37.44 14.87 -3.30
C ASP A 588 36.97 16.06 -4.14
N GLU A 589 37.49 16.15 -5.37
CA GLU A 589 37.08 17.18 -6.32
C GLU A 589 35.64 16.93 -6.78
N VAL A 590 34.81 17.98 -6.72
CA VAL A 590 33.48 18.00 -7.30
C VAL A 590 33.61 18.52 -8.73
N TYR A 591 33.18 17.74 -9.72
CA TYR A 591 33.26 18.18 -11.11
C TYR A 591 32.44 19.48 -11.32
N ILE A 592 33.08 20.52 -11.85
CA ILE A 592 32.45 21.77 -12.27
C ILE A 592 32.90 22.09 -13.71
N PRO A 593 31.98 22.33 -14.66
CA PRO A 593 32.34 22.61 -16.05
C PRO A 593 33.35 23.74 -16.19
N SER A 594 34.33 23.58 -17.08
CA SER A 594 35.35 24.60 -17.33
C SER A 594 34.71 25.95 -17.71
N GLY A 595 35.09 27.01 -16.98
CA GLY A 595 34.58 28.36 -17.19
C GLY A 595 33.26 28.66 -16.46
N TRP A 596 32.62 27.66 -15.85
CA TRP A 596 31.51 27.89 -14.93
C TRP A 596 32.04 28.39 -13.59
N SER A 597 31.37 29.37 -13.00
CA SER A 597 31.67 29.88 -11.66
C SER A 597 30.40 30.42 -11.01
N GLY A 598 30.27 30.17 -9.71
CA GLY A 598 29.17 30.65 -8.87
C GLY A 598 29.56 30.70 -7.40
N THR A 599 28.59 30.98 -6.54
CA THR A 599 28.78 31.01 -5.08
C THR A 599 27.65 30.32 -4.33
N MET A 600 27.99 29.51 -3.33
CA MET A 600 27.05 29.02 -2.32
C MET A 600 26.52 30.19 -1.47
N PRO A 601 25.40 30.06 -0.75
CA PRO A 601 24.84 31.16 0.04
C PRO A 601 25.74 31.70 1.16
N ASN A 602 26.65 30.89 1.71
CA ASN A 602 27.67 31.32 2.68
C ASN A 602 28.89 32.02 2.03
N GLY A 603 28.93 32.11 0.69
CA GLY A 603 30.01 32.72 -0.07
C GLY A 603 31.07 31.76 -0.57
N ASP A 604 30.96 30.45 -0.32
CA ASP A 604 31.91 29.47 -0.83
C ASP A 604 31.92 29.49 -2.37
N PRO A 605 33.10 29.60 -3.01
CA PRO A 605 33.20 29.62 -4.46
C PRO A 605 32.95 28.21 -5.02
N VAL A 606 32.07 28.14 -6.01
CA VAL A 606 31.82 26.93 -6.80
C VAL A 606 32.45 27.15 -8.17
N ARG A 607 33.52 26.42 -8.49
CA ARG A 607 34.32 26.57 -9.73
C ARG A 607 35.16 25.32 -9.96
N THR A 608 35.82 25.21 -11.11
CA THR A 608 36.79 24.12 -11.36
C THR A 608 37.85 24.05 -10.23
N GLY A 609 38.09 22.84 -9.70
CA GLY A 609 38.95 22.60 -8.54
C GLY A 609 38.25 22.74 -7.18
N SER A 610 36.95 23.01 -7.13
CA SER A 610 36.17 22.91 -5.89
C SER A 610 36.11 21.45 -5.42
N THR A 611 36.31 21.23 -4.13
CA THR A 611 36.11 19.93 -3.43
C THR A 611 34.78 19.87 -2.70
N PHE A 612 34.38 18.68 -2.25
CA PHE A 612 33.20 18.47 -1.39
C PHE A 612 33.18 19.44 -0.20
N LEU A 613 34.28 19.53 0.54
CA LEU A 613 34.45 20.43 1.68
C LEU A 613 34.49 21.91 1.26
N SER A 614 35.09 22.25 0.12
CA SER A 614 35.28 23.65 -0.28
C SER A 614 33.97 24.39 -0.55
N ILE A 615 32.90 23.67 -0.91
CA ILE A 615 31.55 24.21 -1.12
C ILE A 615 30.61 23.97 0.08
N ARG A 616 31.17 23.49 1.19
CA ARG A 616 30.51 23.20 2.46
C ARG A 616 31.40 23.62 3.63
N SER A 617 32.02 24.80 3.54
CA SER A 617 33.10 25.19 4.45
C SER A 617 32.67 25.28 5.92
N TRP A 618 31.37 25.45 6.17
CA TRP A 618 30.75 25.39 7.49
C TRP A 618 30.97 24.04 8.20
N TYR A 619 31.30 22.96 7.50
CA TYR A 619 31.70 21.70 8.14
C TYR A 619 32.90 21.87 9.06
N LYS A 620 33.77 22.85 8.81
CA LYS A 620 34.94 23.12 9.66
C LYS A 620 34.58 23.63 11.04
N ASP A 621 33.35 24.12 11.21
CA ASP A 621 32.81 24.58 12.48
C ASP A 621 32.06 23.47 13.24
N ASP A 622 31.90 22.29 12.63
CA ASP A 622 31.27 21.13 13.26
C ASP A 622 32.12 20.61 14.44
N PRO A 623 31.52 20.30 15.59
CA PRO A 623 32.27 19.82 16.77
C PRO A 623 33.06 18.53 16.52
N ASP A 624 32.64 17.70 15.56
CA ASP A 624 33.32 16.46 15.21
C ASP A 624 34.29 16.60 14.02
N TRP A 625 34.37 17.78 13.38
CA TRP A 625 35.34 18.05 12.31
C TRP A 625 36.79 17.71 12.68
N PRO A 626 37.30 17.98 13.90
CA PRO A 626 38.66 17.61 14.27
C PRO A 626 38.98 16.12 14.09
N LYS A 627 37.99 15.22 14.21
CA LYS A 627 38.17 13.78 13.94
C LYS A 627 38.45 13.51 12.47
N VAL A 628 37.68 14.17 11.59
CA VAL A 628 37.82 14.03 10.13
C VAL A 628 39.11 14.68 9.64
N GLN A 629 39.42 15.88 10.12
CA GLN A 629 40.68 16.55 9.78
C GLN A 629 41.89 15.69 10.14
N ALA A 630 41.89 15.05 11.32
CA ALA A 630 42.97 14.15 11.72
C ALA A 630 43.14 12.95 10.77
N TYR A 631 42.04 12.43 10.20
CA TYR A 631 42.09 11.36 9.21
C TYR A 631 42.64 11.85 7.87
N LEU A 632 42.19 13.02 7.40
CA LEU A 632 42.69 13.65 6.17
C LEU A 632 44.19 14.00 6.27
N ASP A 633 44.67 14.31 7.47
CA ASP A 633 46.09 14.54 7.78
C ASP A 633 46.93 13.25 7.88
N GLY A 634 46.33 12.08 7.59
CA GLY A 634 46.99 10.77 7.56
C GLY A 634 46.85 9.93 8.83
N GLY A 635 45.93 10.30 9.73
CA GLY A 635 45.57 9.52 10.91
C GLY A 635 44.69 8.30 10.61
N ASP A 636 44.16 7.67 11.66
CA ASP A 636 43.21 6.56 11.52
C ASP A 636 41.83 7.06 11.08
N ALA A 637 41.07 6.20 10.39
CA ALA A 637 39.70 6.50 9.98
C ALA A 637 38.82 6.82 11.21
N PRO A 638 37.97 7.87 11.14
CA PRO A 638 37.23 8.34 12.29
C PRO A 638 36.11 7.35 12.64
N VAL A 639 35.84 7.24 13.95
CA VAL A 639 34.77 6.39 14.49
C VAL A 639 33.67 7.28 15.06
N PHE A 640 32.43 6.96 14.69
CA PHE A 640 31.23 7.66 15.11
C PHE A 640 30.24 6.69 15.77
N THR A 641 29.30 7.24 16.52
CA THR A 641 28.18 6.49 17.12
C THR A 641 26.91 7.26 16.79
N TYR A 642 26.33 6.96 15.63
CA TYR A 642 25.22 7.74 15.10
C TYR A 642 23.87 7.31 15.66
N HIS A 643 23.00 8.29 15.83
CA HIS A 643 21.60 8.13 16.18
C HIS A 643 20.74 8.59 15.00
N ARG A 644 20.83 7.85 13.88
CA ARG A 644 19.97 8.06 12.70
C ARG A 644 18.51 7.88 13.10
N PHE A 645 17.66 8.86 12.83
CA PHE A 645 16.26 8.84 13.24
C PHE A 645 15.54 7.59 12.75
N TRP A 646 15.72 7.23 11.48
CA TRP A 646 15.09 6.04 10.89
C TRP A 646 15.51 4.75 11.61
N ALA A 647 16.77 4.63 12.02
CA ALA A 647 17.30 3.45 12.71
C ALA A 647 16.69 3.32 14.10
N GLN A 648 16.59 4.44 14.84
CA GLN A 648 15.99 4.48 16.17
C GLN A 648 14.49 4.20 16.13
N ALA A 649 13.79 4.74 15.12
CA ALA A 649 12.38 4.42 14.88
C ALA A 649 12.19 2.95 14.48
N ALA A 650 13.07 2.39 13.64
CA ALA A 650 13.02 0.98 13.25
C ALA A 650 13.22 0.04 14.46
N LEU A 651 14.14 0.36 15.37
CA LEU A 651 14.35 -0.36 16.62
C LEU A 651 13.12 -0.32 17.52
N ALA A 652 12.52 0.87 17.71
CA ALA A 652 11.27 1.00 18.46
C ALA A 652 10.16 0.14 17.84
N LEU A 653 10.00 0.20 16.52
CA LEU A 653 9.03 -0.62 15.78
C LEU A 653 9.31 -2.12 15.94
N ALA A 654 10.57 -2.55 15.94
CA ALA A 654 10.94 -3.95 16.14
C ALA A 654 10.50 -4.45 17.53
N PHE A 655 10.70 -3.66 18.59
CA PHE A 655 10.17 -3.98 19.91
C PHE A 655 8.65 -4.09 19.92
N ALA A 656 7.95 -3.11 19.34
CA ALA A 656 6.48 -3.07 19.34
C ALA A 656 5.87 -4.23 18.53
N ILE A 657 6.46 -4.59 17.39
CA ILE A 657 6.00 -5.66 16.50
C ILE A 657 6.34 -7.03 17.07
N TYR A 658 7.52 -7.20 17.68
CA TYR A 658 7.87 -8.43 18.39
C TYR A 658 6.92 -8.68 19.56
N ALA A 659 6.64 -7.64 20.36
CA ALA A 659 5.66 -7.71 21.45
C ALA A 659 4.27 -8.11 20.91
N GLU A 660 3.79 -7.47 19.85
CA GLU A 660 2.49 -7.79 19.24
C GLU A 660 2.38 -9.25 18.79
N LEU A 661 3.36 -9.70 18.02
CA LEU A 661 3.21 -10.90 17.21
C LEU A 661 3.72 -12.15 17.90
N LEU A 662 4.79 -12.03 18.68
CA LEU A 662 5.44 -13.16 19.32
C LEU A 662 5.27 -13.12 20.84
N VAL A 663 4.97 -12.01 21.51
CA VAL A 663 4.67 -12.05 22.95
C VAL A 663 3.17 -12.18 23.20
N GLU A 664 2.39 -11.18 22.77
CA GLU A 664 0.94 -11.11 22.95
C GLU A 664 0.20 -12.06 22.01
N GLY A 665 0.76 -12.30 20.83
CA GLY A 665 0.25 -13.22 19.81
C GLY A 665 0.51 -14.71 20.06
N GLY A 666 1.19 -15.08 21.15
CA GLY A 666 1.36 -16.48 21.58
C GLY A 666 2.71 -17.15 21.25
N GLY A 667 3.78 -16.40 20.97
CA GLY A 667 5.12 -16.92 20.65
C GLY A 667 6.18 -16.78 21.77
N GLY A 668 5.96 -17.42 22.93
CA GLY A 668 7.07 -17.90 23.77
C GLY A 668 7.35 -17.23 25.12
N GLU A 669 6.66 -17.69 26.16
CA GLU A 669 7.27 -18.57 27.18
C GLU A 669 6.42 -19.85 27.26
N PRO A 670 6.97 -21.03 27.59
CA PRO A 670 6.35 -22.33 27.33
C PRO A 670 5.17 -22.60 28.26
N GLY A 671 4.00 -22.12 27.83
CA GLY A 671 2.69 -22.45 28.37
C GLY A 671 1.61 -22.34 27.31
N GLY A 672 1.98 -22.49 26.02
CA GLY A 672 1.06 -22.44 24.90
C GLY A 672 -0.02 -23.52 25.05
N ASP A 673 -1.23 -23.15 24.67
CA ASP A 673 -2.32 -24.10 24.56
C ASP A 673 -1.93 -25.19 23.56
N THR A 674 -1.68 -26.41 24.03
CA THR A 674 -1.36 -27.57 23.20
C THR A 674 -2.57 -28.48 23.00
N GLU A 675 -3.72 -28.14 23.56
CA GLU A 675 -4.91 -28.98 23.48
C GLU A 675 -5.68 -28.60 22.21
N PRO A 676 -5.76 -29.48 21.20
CA PRO A 676 -6.55 -29.18 20.02
C PRO A 676 -8.04 -29.14 20.35
N PRO A 677 -8.84 -28.32 19.64
CA PRO A 677 -10.29 -28.32 19.79
C PRO A 677 -10.88 -29.72 19.60
N THR A 678 -12.09 -29.93 20.14
CA THR A 678 -12.86 -31.13 19.83
C THR A 678 -13.20 -31.18 18.34
N ALA A 679 -13.17 -32.37 17.74
CA ALA A 679 -13.54 -32.54 16.33
C ALA A 679 -14.97 -32.01 16.07
N PRO A 680 -15.20 -31.22 15.00
CA PRO A 680 -16.52 -30.74 14.66
C PRO A 680 -17.50 -31.91 14.48
N ALA A 681 -18.61 -31.88 15.21
CA ALA A 681 -19.65 -32.91 15.15
C ALA A 681 -20.83 -32.47 14.27
N GLY A 682 -21.58 -33.44 13.74
CA GLY A 682 -22.82 -33.17 13.02
C GLY A 682 -22.63 -32.40 11.70
N LEU A 683 -21.50 -32.62 11.01
CA LEU A 683 -21.30 -32.13 9.65
C LEU A 683 -22.42 -32.68 8.76
N THR A 684 -23.08 -31.78 8.02
CA THR A 684 -24.20 -32.08 7.15
C THR A 684 -24.14 -31.23 5.88
N VAL A 685 -24.63 -31.78 4.78
CA VAL A 685 -24.84 -31.04 3.53
C VAL A 685 -26.18 -30.32 3.61
N SER A 686 -26.14 -29.00 3.67
CA SER A 686 -27.33 -28.16 3.81
C SER A 686 -27.95 -27.80 2.46
N ALA A 687 -27.16 -27.74 1.38
CA ALA A 687 -27.63 -27.57 0.01
C ALA A 687 -26.62 -28.04 -1.04
N THR A 688 -27.09 -28.40 -2.22
CA THR A 688 -26.25 -28.70 -3.40
C THR A 688 -26.84 -28.05 -4.66
N THR A 689 -26.01 -27.39 -5.46
CA THR A 689 -26.32 -26.93 -6.83
C THR A 689 -25.57 -27.80 -7.85
N LYS A 690 -25.51 -27.36 -9.12
CA LYS A 690 -24.65 -27.99 -10.14
C LYS A 690 -23.17 -27.70 -9.93
N ASP A 691 -22.82 -26.63 -9.21
CA ASP A 691 -21.46 -26.13 -9.06
C ASP A 691 -21.11 -25.66 -7.64
N SER A 692 -21.96 -25.96 -6.66
CA SER A 692 -21.67 -25.67 -5.26
C SER A 692 -22.28 -26.68 -4.28
N VAL A 693 -21.66 -26.78 -3.11
CA VAL A 693 -22.12 -27.56 -1.96
C VAL A 693 -22.05 -26.67 -0.72
N SER A 694 -23.16 -26.51 -0.03
CA SER A 694 -23.25 -25.83 1.26
C SER A 694 -23.24 -26.85 2.40
N LEU A 695 -22.47 -26.56 3.44
CA LEU A 695 -22.22 -27.40 4.59
C LEU A 695 -22.57 -26.67 5.88
N SER A 696 -22.98 -27.42 6.90
CA SER A 696 -23.16 -26.93 8.28
C SER A 696 -22.73 -27.98 9.30
N TRP A 697 -22.23 -27.55 10.45
CA TRP A 697 -21.79 -28.43 11.55
C TRP A 697 -22.06 -27.80 12.93
N SER A 698 -21.88 -28.59 13.99
CA SER A 698 -21.99 -28.13 15.38
C SER A 698 -20.70 -27.47 15.85
N ALA A 699 -20.81 -26.57 16.82
CA ALA A 699 -19.63 -25.90 17.37
C ALA A 699 -18.70 -26.91 18.07
N SER A 700 -17.40 -26.77 17.82
CA SER A 700 -16.35 -27.40 18.60
C SER A 700 -16.12 -26.64 19.91
N THR A 701 -15.51 -27.32 20.88
CA THR A 701 -15.09 -26.75 22.17
C THR A 701 -13.60 -26.86 22.31
N ASP A 702 -13.04 -25.93 23.06
CA ASP A 702 -11.60 -25.80 23.29
C ASP A 702 -11.39 -25.24 24.71
N ASN A 703 -10.26 -25.54 25.33
CA ASN A 703 -9.88 -25.03 26.65
C ASN A 703 -9.60 -23.52 26.64
N VAL A 704 -9.21 -22.93 25.49
CA VAL A 704 -9.06 -21.48 25.32
C VAL A 704 -10.15 -20.88 24.42
N ALA A 705 -10.16 -21.21 23.13
CA ALA A 705 -11.19 -20.77 22.19
C ALA A 705 -11.01 -21.37 20.78
N VAL A 706 -12.11 -21.85 20.17
CA VAL A 706 -12.18 -22.13 18.73
C VAL A 706 -12.28 -20.83 17.94
N THR A 707 -11.35 -20.59 17.01
CA THR A 707 -11.26 -19.37 16.19
C THR A 707 -11.77 -19.55 14.76
N GLY A 708 -11.86 -20.79 14.28
CA GLY A 708 -12.38 -21.08 12.94
C GLY A 708 -12.43 -22.57 12.62
N TYR A 709 -12.74 -22.86 11.37
CA TYR A 709 -12.87 -24.21 10.83
C TYR A 709 -12.26 -24.30 9.43
N ASP A 710 -11.62 -25.43 9.17
CA ASP A 710 -11.03 -25.77 7.88
C ASP A 710 -11.86 -26.86 7.23
N VAL A 711 -12.31 -26.60 6.00
CA VAL A 711 -13.19 -27.49 5.25
C VAL A 711 -12.38 -28.18 4.18
N TYR A 712 -12.38 -29.52 4.21
CA TYR A 712 -11.63 -30.36 3.28
C TYR A 712 -12.60 -30.99 2.28
N ARG A 713 -12.29 -30.89 0.99
CA ARG A 713 -12.94 -31.59 -0.12
C ARG A 713 -12.00 -32.68 -0.65
N ASN A 714 -12.45 -33.92 -0.65
CA ASN A 714 -11.68 -35.10 -1.08
C ASN A 714 -10.31 -35.20 -0.39
N GLY A 715 -10.24 -34.85 0.90
CA GLY A 715 -9.01 -34.84 1.68
C GLY A 715 -8.10 -33.63 1.46
N VAL A 716 -8.47 -32.69 0.59
CA VAL A 716 -7.70 -31.46 0.30
C VAL A 716 -8.45 -30.24 0.82
N LEU A 717 -7.75 -29.25 1.38
CA LEU A 717 -8.38 -28.03 1.90
C LEU A 717 -9.13 -27.28 0.77
N ALA A 718 -10.44 -27.10 0.96
CA ALA A 718 -11.33 -26.38 0.04
C ALA A 718 -11.57 -24.92 0.45
N GLY A 719 -11.38 -24.61 1.73
CA GLY A 719 -11.45 -23.25 2.26
C GLY A 719 -11.61 -23.23 3.78
N ASN A 720 -11.76 -22.03 4.33
CA ASN A 720 -11.86 -21.80 5.77
C ASN A 720 -13.16 -21.05 6.11
N ALA A 721 -13.70 -21.26 7.31
CA ALA A 721 -14.89 -20.59 7.82
C ALA A 721 -14.69 -20.14 9.27
N THR A 722 -15.08 -18.90 9.58
CA THR A 722 -15.16 -18.41 10.99
C THR A 722 -16.51 -18.74 11.64
N GLY A 723 -17.51 -19.08 10.81
CA GLY A 723 -18.82 -19.57 11.22
C GLY A 723 -18.93 -21.09 11.13
N ARG A 724 -20.11 -21.61 11.46
CA ARG A 724 -20.44 -23.05 11.47
C ARG A 724 -21.02 -23.55 10.13
N THR A 725 -20.75 -22.81 9.06
CA THR A 725 -21.28 -23.02 7.73
C THR A 725 -20.26 -22.62 6.69
N PHE A 726 -20.21 -23.36 5.58
CA PHE A 726 -19.33 -23.05 4.44
C PHE A 726 -20.01 -23.42 3.14
N THR A 727 -19.81 -22.64 2.09
CA THR A 727 -20.29 -22.98 0.74
C THR A 727 -19.10 -23.07 -0.20
N ASP A 728 -18.83 -24.30 -0.64
CA ASP A 728 -17.83 -24.59 -1.66
C ASP A 728 -18.42 -24.35 -3.05
N THR A 729 -17.73 -23.62 -3.92
CA THR A 729 -18.24 -23.18 -5.23
C THR A 729 -17.25 -23.55 -6.35
N GLY A 730 -17.70 -23.50 -7.61
CA GLY A 730 -16.87 -23.85 -8.76
C GLY A 730 -16.72 -25.36 -8.99
N LEU A 731 -17.62 -26.17 -8.43
CA LEU A 731 -17.60 -27.63 -8.54
C LEU A 731 -18.07 -28.10 -9.92
N ALA A 732 -17.53 -29.23 -10.38
CA ALA A 732 -18.09 -29.94 -11.52
C ALA A 732 -19.47 -30.51 -11.19
N ALA A 733 -20.38 -30.47 -12.16
CA ALA A 733 -21.74 -30.99 -12.04
C ALA A 733 -21.78 -32.53 -12.06
N ALA A 734 -22.87 -33.11 -11.55
CA ALA A 734 -23.05 -34.56 -11.42
C ALA A 734 -21.91 -35.29 -10.66
N THR A 735 -21.09 -34.56 -9.91
CA THR A 735 -19.85 -35.06 -9.31
C THR A 735 -20.03 -35.21 -7.80
N GLU A 736 -19.61 -36.35 -7.29
CA GLU A 736 -19.62 -36.62 -5.85
C GLU A 736 -18.32 -36.15 -5.22
N TYR A 737 -18.45 -35.44 -4.11
CA TYR A 737 -17.36 -34.91 -3.30
C TYR A 737 -17.51 -35.40 -1.87
N THR A 738 -16.40 -35.69 -1.22
CA THR A 738 -16.35 -36.02 0.20
C THR A 738 -15.92 -34.78 0.96
N TYR A 739 -16.67 -34.38 1.99
CA TYR A 739 -16.34 -33.25 2.84
C TYR A 739 -16.07 -33.67 4.28
N ALA A 740 -15.05 -33.09 4.88
CA ALA A 740 -14.75 -33.17 6.31
C ALA A 740 -14.36 -31.79 6.84
N VAL A 741 -14.53 -31.55 8.13
CA VAL A 741 -14.21 -30.25 8.75
C VAL A 741 -13.33 -30.47 9.98
N ALA A 742 -12.29 -29.66 10.13
CA ALA A 742 -11.53 -29.53 11.38
C ALA A 742 -11.77 -28.17 12.01
N ALA A 743 -11.75 -28.09 13.33
CA ALA A 743 -11.74 -26.83 14.08
C ALA A 743 -10.29 -26.39 14.32
N ARG A 744 -10.08 -25.07 14.39
CA ARG A 744 -8.83 -24.44 14.79
C ARG A 744 -9.05 -23.53 15.98
N ASP A 745 -8.08 -23.47 16.88
CA ASP A 745 -8.08 -22.57 18.03
C ASP A 745 -7.23 -21.31 17.80
N ALA A 746 -7.04 -20.54 18.85
CA ALA A 746 -6.19 -19.35 18.87
C ALA A 746 -4.69 -19.70 19.03
N GLY A 747 -4.35 -20.90 19.50
CA GLY A 747 -2.98 -21.42 19.65
C GLY A 747 -2.42 -22.07 18.38
N GLY A 748 -3.24 -22.23 17.33
CA GLY A 748 -2.86 -22.86 16.08
C GLY A 748 -3.07 -24.38 16.04
N ASN A 749 -3.60 -24.99 17.10
CA ASN A 749 -3.90 -26.42 17.07
C ASN A 749 -5.12 -26.69 16.18
N THR A 750 -5.09 -27.84 15.52
CA THR A 750 -6.18 -28.31 14.66
C THR A 750 -6.77 -29.59 15.24
N SER A 751 -8.09 -29.65 15.36
CA SER A 751 -8.78 -30.86 15.79
C SER A 751 -8.56 -32.02 14.82
N ALA A 752 -8.89 -33.25 15.25
CA ALA A 752 -9.18 -34.31 14.30
C ALA A 752 -10.32 -33.88 13.34
N LEU A 753 -10.33 -34.44 12.13
CA LEU A 753 -11.43 -34.22 11.17
C LEU A 753 -12.75 -34.77 11.72
N SER A 754 -13.85 -34.11 11.37
CA SER A 754 -15.19 -34.63 11.55
C SER A 754 -15.39 -35.95 10.79
N ASP A 755 -16.46 -36.67 11.11
CA ASP A 755 -16.99 -37.69 10.19
C ASP A 755 -17.24 -37.05 8.81
N ALA A 756 -16.83 -37.74 7.76
CA ALA A 756 -16.96 -37.24 6.41
C ALA A 756 -18.39 -37.39 5.88
N VAL A 757 -18.85 -36.40 5.11
CA VAL A 757 -20.13 -36.46 4.40
C VAL A 757 -19.94 -36.47 2.89
N LEU A 758 -20.75 -37.26 2.19
CA LEU A 758 -20.80 -37.25 0.74
C LEU A 758 -21.80 -36.19 0.26
N ALA A 759 -21.38 -35.38 -0.70
CA ALA A 759 -22.22 -34.41 -1.38
C ALA A 759 -22.10 -34.61 -2.88
N LYS A 760 -23.22 -34.88 -3.55
CA LYS A 760 -23.26 -34.99 -5.00
C LYS A 760 -23.85 -33.72 -5.61
N THR A 761 -23.06 -33.01 -6.41
CA THR A 761 -23.57 -31.89 -7.18
C THR A 761 -24.64 -32.37 -8.16
N LYS A 762 -25.66 -31.54 -8.36
CA LYS A 762 -26.76 -31.86 -9.26
C LYS A 762 -26.22 -32.02 -10.69
N THR A 763 -26.90 -32.83 -11.49
CA THR A 763 -26.54 -33.00 -12.91
C THR A 763 -26.50 -31.66 -13.62
N GLY A 764 -25.47 -31.47 -14.46
CA GLY A 764 -25.34 -30.32 -15.33
C GLY A 764 -26.44 -30.35 -16.39
N GLY A 765 -27.63 -29.92 -16.03
CA GLY A 765 -28.64 -29.55 -17.00
C GLY A 765 -28.10 -28.35 -17.77
N SER A 766 -27.96 -28.49 -19.08
CA SER A 766 -27.71 -27.38 -19.99
C SER A 766 -28.78 -26.30 -19.79
N THR A 767 -28.48 -25.29 -18.97
CA THR A 767 -29.23 -24.04 -18.90
C THR A 767 -28.38 -22.99 -19.59
N GLY A 768 -28.65 -22.77 -20.88
CA GLY A 768 -28.07 -21.65 -21.62
C GLY A 768 -28.35 -20.34 -20.89
N THR A 769 -27.52 -19.34 -21.16
CA THR A 769 -27.81 -17.93 -20.93
C THR A 769 -29.17 -17.57 -21.54
N GLY A 770 -30.24 -17.79 -20.78
CA GLY A 770 -31.58 -17.35 -21.15
C GLY A 770 -31.66 -15.87 -20.87
N ALA A 771 -31.85 -15.07 -21.92
CA ALA A 771 -32.39 -13.73 -21.76
C ALA A 771 -33.81 -13.89 -21.19
N VAL A 772 -34.10 -13.26 -20.06
CA VAL A 772 -35.48 -13.09 -19.58
C VAL A 772 -35.84 -11.62 -19.71
N LYS A 773 -37.12 -11.28 -19.70
CA LYS A 773 -37.59 -9.91 -19.52
C LYS A 773 -38.75 -9.87 -18.54
N VAL A 774 -38.97 -8.71 -17.93
CA VAL A 774 -40.09 -8.48 -17.00
C VAL A 774 -41.13 -7.60 -17.65
N GLN A 775 -42.38 -8.04 -17.60
CA GLN A 775 -43.54 -7.20 -17.87
C GLN A 775 -44.21 -6.82 -16.56
N TYR A 776 -44.55 -5.54 -16.45
CA TYR A 776 -45.22 -4.95 -15.30
C TYR A 776 -46.63 -4.51 -15.72
N LYS A 777 -47.58 -4.57 -14.79
CA LYS A 777 -48.92 -3.99 -14.87
C LYS A 777 -49.21 -3.32 -13.53
N ASN A 778 -49.61 -2.06 -13.55
CA ASN A 778 -50.07 -1.40 -12.34
C ASN A 778 -51.46 -1.93 -11.97
N ASN A 779 -51.56 -2.59 -10.82
CA ASN A 779 -52.83 -3.07 -10.25
C ASN A 779 -53.35 -2.12 -9.15
N ASP A 780 -52.67 -0.99 -8.97
CA ASP A 780 -53.09 0.08 -8.09
C ASP A 780 -53.81 1.20 -8.84
N SER A 781 -54.94 1.62 -8.29
CA SER A 781 -55.74 2.73 -8.80
C SER A 781 -55.40 4.07 -8.13
N SER A 782 -54.61 4.04 -7.06
CA SER A 782 -54.11 5.20 -6.33
C SER A 782 -52.58 5.26 -6.42
N ALA A 783 -52.00 6.42 -6.10
CA ALA A 783 -50.55 6.56 -5.88
C ALA A 783 -50.24 6.89 -4.41
N SER A 784 -51.27 7.03 -3.58
CA SER A 784 -51.19 7.64 -2.26
C SER A 784 -51.97 6.87 -1.20
N ASP A 785 -52.16 5.57 -1.41
CA ASP A 785 -52.84 4.69 -0.45
C ASP A 785 -51.83 3.85 0.36
N ASN A 786 -52.33 2.94 1.20
CA ASN A 786 -51.51 2.17 2.12
C ASN A 786 -50.95 0.86 1.56
N GLN A 787 -51.11 0.60 0.26
CA GLN A 787 -50.63 -0.63 -0.35
C GLN A 787 -50.03 -0.37 -1.72
N ILE A 788 -48.90 -0.99 -2.04
CA ILE A 788 -48.41 -1.02 -3.42
C ILE A 788 -48.90 -2.32 -4.06
N ARG A 789 -49.65 -2.23 -5.18
CA ARG A 789 -50.18 -3.40 -5.90
C ARG A 789 -49.59 -3.51 -7.30
N MET A 790 -48.84 -4.59 -7.53
CA MET A 790 -48.15 -4.83 -8.81
C MET A 790 -48.57 -6.16 -9.45
N GLY A 791 -48.74 -6.13 -10.76
CA GLY A 791 -48.76 -7.31 -11.61
C GLY A 791 -47.40 -7.50 -12.27
N LEU A 792 -46.82 -8.70 -12.18
CA LEU A 792 -45.57 -9.07 -12.83
C LEU A 792 -45.75 -10.29 -13.74
N GLN A 793 -45.01 -10.33 -14.85
CA GLN A 793 -44.77 -11.53 -15.65
C GLN A 793 -43.30 -11.60 -16.05
N VAL A 794 -42.68 -12.76 -15.89
CA VAL A 794 -41.35 -13.04 -16.45
C VAL A 794 -41.54 -13.79 -17.76
N VAL A 795 -40.92 -13.30 -18.83
CA VAL A 795 -40.95 -13.91 -20.16
C VAL A 795 -39.55 -14.40 -20.50
N ASN A 796 -39.42 -15.66 -20.90
CA ASN A 796 -38.16 -16.19 -21.40
C ASN A 796 -37.98 -15.77 -22.86
N THR A 797 -37.02 -14.88 -23.12
CA THR A 797 -36.66 -14.39 -24.46
C THR A 797 -35.48 -15.15 -25.06
N GLY A 798 -34.87 -16.07 -24.32
CA GLY A 798 -33.84 -16.98 -24.79
C GLY A 798 -34.39 -18.14 -25.63
N SER A 799 -33.46 -18.93 -26.16
CA SER A 799 -33.75 -20.11 -27.00
C SER A 799 -33.83 -21.43 -26.22
N ALA A 800 -33.58 -21.41 -24.91
CA ALA A 800 -33.58 -22.59 -24.03
C ALA A 800 -34.49 -22.39 -22.81
N PRO A 801 -35.04 -23.45 -22.20
CA PRO A 801 -35.79 -23.34 -20.96
C PRO A 801 -34.96 -22.74 -19.82
N VAL A 802 -35.58 -21.89 -19.00
CA VAL A 802 -34.98 -21.26 -17.81
C VAL A 802 -35.59 -21.89 -16.56
N ASP A 803 -34.76 -22.35 -15.62
CA ASP A 803 -35.24 -22.79 -14.30
C ASP A 803 -35.67 -21.57 -13.48
N LEU A 804 -36.97 -21.47 -13.17
CA LEU A 804 -37.51 -20.31 -12.47
C LEU A 804 -36.93 -20.16 -11.07
N SER A 805 -36.47 -21.25 -10.42
CA SER A 805 -35.86 -21.17 -9.09
C SER A 805 -34.55 -20.39 -9.06
N THR A 806 -33.95 -20.15 -10.23
CA THR A 806 -32.75 -19.32 -10.40
C THR A 806 -33.09 -17.86 -10.72
N VAL A 807 -34.37 -17.54 -10.95
CA VAL A 807 -34.83 -16.21 -11.36
C VAL A 807 -35.23 -15.40 -10.14
N LYS A 808 -34.74 -14.16 -10.06
CA LYS A 808 -35.21 -13.13 -9.11
C LYS A 808 -35.65 -11.89 -9.86
N VAL A 809 -36.67 -11.20 -9.36
CA VAL A 809 -37.19 -9.94 -9.90
C VAL A 809 -37.19 -8.88 -8.80
N ARG A 810 -36.79 -7.65 -9.10
CA ARG A 810 -36.74 -6.55 -8.13
C ARG A 810 -37.61 -5.38 -8.57
N TYR A 811 -38.62 -5.07 -7.76
CA TYR A 811 -39.44 -3.86 -7.87
C TYR A 811 -38.97 -2.82 -6.84
N TRP A 812 -38.43 -1.71 -7.31
CA TRP A 812 -37.79 -0.64 -6.54
C TRP A 812 -38.81 0.44 -6.15
N PHE A 813 -38.83 0.79 -4.87
CA PHE A 813 -39.77 1.75 -4.29
C PHE A 813 -39.12 2.50 -3.12
N THR A 814 -39.73 3.59 -2.69
CA THR A 814 -39.34 4.30 -1.48
C THR A 814 -40.27 3.96 -0.32
N ALA A 815 -39.73 3.96 0.89
CA ALA A 815 -40.53 3.75 2.08
C ALA A 815 -41.31 5.00 2.51
N ASP A 816 -41.05 6.18 1.95
CA ASP A 816 -41.66 7.48 2.31
C ASP A 816 -41.59 7.84 3.81
N GLY A 817 -40.62 7.29 4.54
CA GLY A 817 -40.61 7.33 6.01
C GLY A 817 -41.66 6.42 6.65
N GLY A 818 -41.54 6.20 7.97
CA GLY A 818 -42.37 5.24 8.72
C GLY A 818 -41.63 3.93 9.05
N PRO A 819 -42.35 2.86 9.48
CA PRO A 819 -41.75 1.63 9.97
C PRO A 819 -40.82 0.93 8.97
N SER A 820 -39.82 0.20 9.48
CA SER A 820 -38.89 -0.61 8.68
C SER A 820 -39.43 -2.00 8.31
N THR A 821 -40.65 -2.33 8.75
CA THR A 821 -41.28 -3.63 8.58
C THR A 821 -42.47 -3.57 7.61
N PHE A 822 -42.56 -4.57 6.73
CA PHE A 822 -43.58 -4.64 5.68
C PHE A 822 -44.32 -5.97 5.71
N GLY A 823 -45.63 -5.91 5.49
CA GLY A 823 -46.41 -7.07 5.05
C GLY A 823 -46.26 -7.24 3.54
N THR A 824 -46.03 -8.46 3.07
CA THR A 824 -45.98 -8.79 1.64
C THR A 824 -46.88 -9.98 1.36
N TYR A 825 -47.58 -9.95 0.23
CA TYR A 825 -48.62 -10.93 -0.12
C TYR A 825 -48.57 -11.26 -1.61
N CYS A 826 -48.77 -12.54 -1.94
CA CYS A 826 -49.04 -13.00 -3.28
C CYS A 826 -50.54 -13.29 -3.43
N ASP A 827 -51.28 -12.30 -3.91
CA ASP A 827 -52.74 -12.37 -4.05
C ASP A 827 -53.16 -13.40 -5.12
N TYR A 828 -52.36 -13.54 -6.18
CA TYR A 828 -52.55 -14.56 -7.21
C TYR A 828 -51.25 -14.84 -7.97
N ALA A 829 -50.99 -16.09 -8.35
CA ALA A 829 -49.98 -16.41 -9.35
C ALA A 829 -50.47 -17.57 -10.24
N ALA A 830 -50.29 -17.44 -11.55
CA ALA A 830 -50.71 -18.48 -12.52
C ALA A 830 -50.04 -19.84 -12.26
N ARG A 831 -48.86 -19.84 -11.63
CA ARG A 831 -48.11 -21.04 -11.22
C ARG A 831 -48.31 -21.42 -9.74
N GLY A 832 -49.27 -20.78 -9.07
CA GLY A 832 -49.61 -20.97 -7.67
C GLY A 832 -48.81 -20.06 -6.74
N SER A 833 -49.50 -19.34 -5.84
CA SER A 833 -48.86 -18.39 -4.91
C SER A 833 -47.85 -19.05 -3.97
N SER A 834 -48.05 -20.34 -3.63
CA SER A 834 -47.08 -21.11 -2.82
C SER A 834 -45.72 -21.29 -3.50
N THR A 835 -45.63 -21.04 -4.81
CA THR A 835 -44.38 -21.14 -5.57
C THR A 835 -43.62 -19.82 -5.64
N ILE A 836 -44.19 -18.72 -5.15
CA ILE A 836 -43.59 -17.37 -5.18
C ILE A 836 -43.01 -17.04 -3.81
N THR A 837 -41.77 -16.56 -3.79
CA THR A 837 -41.15 -15.96 -2.59
C THR A 837 -41.10 -14.45 -2.77
N HIS A 838 -41.42 -13.68 -1.73
CA HIS A 838 -41.36 -12.23 -1.79
C HIS A 838 -40.85 -11.65 -0.47
N THR A 839 -39.86 -10.77 -0.54
CA THR A 839 -39.29 -10.09 0.63
C THR A 839 -38.88 -8.67 0.31
N VAL A 840 -39.03 -7.76 1.26
CA VAL A 840 -38.54 -6.38 1.11
C VAL A 840 -37.10 -6.31 1.60
N VAL A 841 -36.23 -5.73 0.78
CA VAL A 841 -34.81 -5.55 1.08
C VAL A 841 -34.47 -4.07 1.07
N ALA A 842 -33.80 -3.59 2.13
CA ALA A 842 -33.26 -2.24 2.18
C ALA A 842 -31.94 -2.13 1.42
N VAL A 843 -31.75 -1.05 0.65
CA VAL A 843 -30.44 -0.77 0.04
C VAL A 843 -29.52 -0.05 1.02
N SER A 844 -28.24 -0.42 1.01
CA SER A 844 -27.20 0.20 1.85
C SER A 844 -26.91 1.66 1.48
N SER A 845 -27.30 2.09 0.28
CA SER A 845 -27.15 3.45 -0.22
C SER A 845 -28.40 3.83 -1.03
N PRO A 846 -29.38 4.54 -0.43
CA PRO A 846 -30.59 4.97 -1.10
C PRO A 846 -30.30 5.74 -2.40
N ARG A 847 -31.12 5.50 -3.42
CA ARG A 847 -31.03 6.10 -4.76
C ARG A 847 -32.28 6.95 -5.01
N THR A 848 -32.24 7.80 -6.04
CA THR A 848 -33.42 8.63 -6.39
C THR A 848 -34.61 7.74 -6.75
N GLY A 849 -35.67 7.82 -5.95
CA GLY A 849 -36.89 7.02 -6.13
C GLY A 849 -36.80 5.58 -5.65
N ALA A 850 -35.74 5.18 -4.94
CA ALA A 850 -35.66 3.87 -4.32
C ALA A 850 -34.74 3.84 -3.08
N ASP A 851 -35.29 3.53 -1.91
CA ASP A 851 -34.52 3.15 -0.71
C ASP A 851 -34.67 1.66 -0.37
N ARG A 852 -35.58 0.95 -1.07
CA ARG A 852 -35.87 -0.48 -0.90
C ARG A 852 -36.28 -1.11 -2.23
N TYR A 853 -36.31 -2.44 -2.26
CA TYR A 853 -36.98 -3.20 -3.32
C TYR A 853 -37.74 -4.40 -2.76
N LEU A 854 -38.83 -4.76 -3.42
CA LEU A 854 -39.47 -6.06 -3.27
C LEU A 854 -38.72 -7.06 -4.16
N GLU A 855 -38.01 -7.99 -3.54
CA GLU A 855 -37.40 -9.12 -4.23
C GLU A 855 -38.41 -10.25 -4.36
N VAL A 856 -38.74 -10.61 -5.59
CA VAL A 856 -39.64 -11.70 -5.96
C VAL A 856 -38.81 -12.83 -6.53
N GLY A 857 -38.94 -14.03 -5.98
CA GLY A 857 -38.28 -15.23 -6.44
C GLY A 857 -39.27 -16.36 -6.64
N PHE A 858 -38.77 -17.51 -7.11
CA PHE A 858 -39.58 -18.70 -7.32
C PHE A 858 -38.98 -19.89 -6.56
N THR A 859 -39.83 -20.71 -5.97
CA THR A 859 -39.40 -22.00 -5.39
C THR A 859 -39.17 -23.03 -6.49
N GLY A 860 -38.53 -24.16 -6.17
CA GLY A 860 -38.39 -25.29 -7.11
C GLY A 860 -39.73 -25.82 -7.65
N GLY A 861 -40.84 -25.61 -6.93
CA GLY A 861 -42.18 -25.99 -7.37
C GLY A 861 -42.70 -25.18 -8.57
N ALA A 862 -42.11 -24.02 -8.90
CA ALA A 862 -42.49 -23.23 -10.07
C ALA A 862 -42.07 -23.86 -11.41
N GLY A 863 -41.11 -24.80 -11.36
CA GLY A 863 -40.58 -25.54 -12.49
C GLY A 863 -39.78 -24.67 -13.48
N THR A 864 -39.66 -25.15 -14.71
CA THR A 864 -38.95 -24.46 -15.79
C THR A 864 -39.89 -23.62 -16.66
N LEU A 865 -39.38 -22.51 -17.19
CA LEU A 865 -40.02 -21.66 -18.18
C LEU A 865 -39.43 -21.92 -19.56
N ALA A 866 -40.20 -22.55 -20.45
CA ALA A 866 -39.76 -22.81 -21.83
C ALA A 866 -39.42 -21.53 -22.60
N ALA A 867 -38.59 -21.64 -23.65
CA ALA A 867 -38.26 -20.53 -24.55
C ALA A 867 -39.55 -19.90 -25.12
N GLY A 868 -39.65 -18.56 -25.07
CA GLY A 868 -40.83 -17.81 -25.52
C GLY A 868 -42.05 -17.85 -24.58
N ALA A 869 -42.03 -18.69 -23.53
CA ALA A 869 -43.13 -18.77 -22.57
C ALA A 869 -43.04 -17.67 -21.50
N SER A 870 -44.18 -17.36 -20.87
CA SER A 870 -44.23 -16.51 -19.67
C SER A 870 -44.60 -17.29 -18.41
N THR A 871 -44.30 -16.71 -17.24
CA THR A 871 -44.76 -17.23 -15.95
C THR A 871 -46.28 -17.23 -15.83
N GLY A 872 -46.99 -16.52 -16.72
CA GLY A 872 -48.33 -16.04 -16.46
C GLY A 872 -48.32 -14.94 -15.39
N GLU A 873 -49.51 -14.40 -15.12
CA GLU A 873 -49.71 -13.29 -14.18
C GLU A 873 -49.35 -13.65 -12.75
N ILE A 874 -48.63 -12.74 -12.09
CA ILE A 874 -48.29 -12.75 -10.67
C ILE A 874 -48.77 -11.42 -10.09
N GLN A 875 -49.75 -11.45 -9.20
CA GLN A 875 -50.30 -10.28 -8.50
C GLN A 875 -49.76 -10.24 -7.08
N LEU A 876 -49.00 -9.20 -6.77
CA LEU A 876 -48.36 -8.99 -5.48
C LEU A 876 -48.85 -7.70 -4.85
N ARG A 877 -48.85 -7.68 -3.53
CA ARG A 877 -49.18 -6.52 -2.72
C ARG A 877 -48.23 -6.40 -1.54
N LEU A 878 -47.87 -5.17 -1.19
CA LEU A 878 -47.17 -4.90 0.06
C LEU A 878 -47.78 -3.70 0.80
N ASN A 879 -47.66 -3.70 2.13
CA ASN A 879 -48.03 -2.56 2.97
C ASN A 879 -47.02 -2.36 4.10
N LYS A 880 -46.93 -1.13 4.62
CA LYS A 880 -46.20 -0.84 5.86
C LYS A 880 -46.90 -1.54 7.02
N SER A 881 -46.15 -1.97 8.04
CA SER A 881 -46.73 -2.68 9.20
C SER A 881 -47.74 -1.85 9.99
N ASP A 882 -47.64 -0.52 9.93
CA ASP A 882 -48.58 0.41 10.57
C ASP A 882 -49.73 0.86 9.65
N TRP A 883 -49.79 0.34 8.42
CA TRP A 883 -50.80 0.69 7.41
C TRP A 883 -50.81 2.17 7.01
N SER A 884 -49.71 2.90 7.24
CA SER A 884 -49.54 4.25 6.72
C SER A 884 -49.40 4.25 5.19
N ASN A 885 -49.75 5.36 4.56
CA ASN A 885 -49.76 5.49 3.10
C ASN A 885 -48.33 5.56 2.52
N PHE A 886 -48.18 5.10 1.27
CA PHE A 886 -47.04 5.38 0.41
C PHE A 886 -47.31 6.64 -0.42
N ASP A 887 -46.24 7.26 -0.93
CA ASP A 887 -46.27 8.15 -2.10
C ASP A 887 -45.59 7.42 -3.27
N GLU A 888 -46.34 6.53 -3.90
CA GLU A 888 -45.80 5.73 -4.99
C GLU A 888 -45.45 6.58 -6.23
N SER A 889 -45.86 7.85 -6.29
CA SER A 889 -45.52 8.72 -7.42
C SER A 889 -44.01 8.98 -7.54
N ASN A 890 -43.25 8.76 -6.46
CA ASN A 890 -41.81 8.89 -6.42
C ASN A 890 -41.05 7.57 -6.62
N ASP A 891 -41.75 6.44 -6.76
CA ASP A 891 -41.15 5.10 -6.86
C ASP A 891 -40.52 4.85 -8.23
N TYR A 892 -39.28 4.37 -8.22
CA TYR A 892 -38.50 4.12 -9.45
C TYR A 892 -39.20 3.11 -10.37
N SER A 893 -39.71 2.00 -9.84
CA SER A 893 -40.32 0.94 -10.66
C SER A 893 -41.76 1.21 -11.07
N ARG A 894 -42.42 2.22 -10.50
CA ARG A 894 -43.84 2.46 -10.77
C ARG A 894 -44.05 2.98 -12.19
N ALA A 895 -45.09 2.46 -12.83
CA ALA A 895 -45.65 2.99 -14.06
C ALA A 895 -47.19 3.01 -13.97
N THR A 896 -47.86 3.70 -14.90
CA THR A 896 -49.33 3.91 -14.89
C THR A 896 -50.09 2.98 -15.84
N ASN A 897 -49.41 2.00 -16.43
CA ASN A 897 -50.00 1.08 -17.39
C ASN A 897 -50.97 0.09 -16.75
N THR A 898 -52.16 -0.04 -17.33
CA THR A 898 -53.23 -0.95 -16.84
C THR A 898 -53.25 -2.31 -17.55
N SER A 899 -52.30 -2.55 -18.46
CA SER A 899 -52.03 -3.82 -19.13
C SER A 899 -50.55 -4.20 -18.98
N TYR A 900 -50.22 -5.48 -19.12
CA TYR A 900 -48.82 -5.93 -19.08
C TYR A 900 -48.00 -5.31 -20.20
N ALA A 901 -46.92 -4.62 -19.84
CA ALA A 901 -45.97 -4.03 -20.76
C ALA A 901 -44.53 -4.27 -20.25
N ASP A 902 -43.57 -4.36 -21.17
CA ASP A 902 -42.15 -4.51 -20.82
C ASP A 902 -41.73 -3.34 -19.92
N SER A 903 -41.16 -3.64 -18.76
CA SER A 903 -40.65 -2.63 -17.82
C SER A 903 -39.16 -2.77 -17.67
N THR A 904 -38.41 -1.78 -18.14
CA THR A 904 -36.96 -1.70 -17.93
C THR A 904 -36.59 -1.21 -16.54
N LYS A 905 -37.57 -0.70 -15.77
CA LYS A 905 -37.35 -0.23 -14.39
C LYS A 905 -37.65 -1.30 -13.34
N VAL A 906 -37.97 -2.53 -13.76
CA VAL A 906 -38.09 -3.70 -12.89
C VAL A 906 -37.02 -4.70 -13.32
N GLY A 907 -36.04 -4.93 -12.44
CA GLY A 907 -34.87 -5.74 -12.76
C GLY A 907 -35.17 -7.23 -12.67
N ALA A 908 -34.60 -8.06 -13.56
CA ALA A 908 -34.57 -9.51 -13.39
C ALA A 908 -33.15 -10.06 -13.43
N TYR A 909 -32.91 -11.07 -12.60
CA TYR A 909 -31.63 -11.73 -12.42
C TYR A 909 -31.82 -13.21 -12.66
N VAL A 910 -30.88 -13.83 -13.36
CA VAL A 910 -30.82 -15.27 -13.58
C VAL A 910 -29.52 -15.77 -12.97
N ALA A 911 -29.61 -16.69 -12.02
CA ALA A 911 -28.46 -17.21 -11.28
C ALA A 911 -27.56 -16.12 -10.66
N GLY A 912 -28.17 -15.01 -10.20
CA GLY A 912 -27.49 -13.90 -9.54
C GLY A 912 -26.93 -12.80 -10.46
N ALA A 913 -26.89 -13.01 -11.78
CA ALA A 913 -26.49 -12.00 -12.75
C ALA A 913 -27.69 -11.21 -13.27
N LEU A 914 -27.57 -9.89 -13.42
CA LEU A 914 -28.61 -9.03 -14.01
C LEU A 914 -28.84 -9.43 -15.47
N ALA A 915 -30.05 -9.89 -15.77
CA ALA A 915 -30.46 -10.38 -17.09
C ALA A 915 -31.38 -9.39 -17.83
N TRP A 916 -32.08 -8.50 -17.10
CA TRP A 916 -32.99 -7.51 -17.66
C TRP A 916 -33.19 -6.31 -16.73
N GLY A 917 -33.44 -5.14 -17.31
CA GLY A 917 -33.75 -3.90 -16.61
C GLY A 917 -32.50 -3.10 -16.22
N VAL A 918 -32.75 -1.93 -15.64
CA VAL A 918 -31.74 -0.98 -15.14
C VAL A 918 -32.05 -0.74 -13.66
N GLU A 919 -31.05 -0.87 -12.79
CA GLU A 919 -31.15 -0.53 -11.36
C GLU A 919 -31.13 1.01 -11.16
N PRO A 920 -31.78 1.55 -10.11
CA PRO A 920 -31.85 2.99 -9.82
C PRO A 920 -30.53 3.64 -9.38
#